data_AF-A0A7C6ECM1-F1
#
_entry.id   AF-A0A7C6ECM1-F1
#
_cell.length_a   1.000
_cell.length_b   1.000
_cell.length_c   1.000
_cell.angle_alpha   90.00
_cell.angle_beta   90.00
_cell.angle_gamma   90.00
#
_symmetry.space_group_name_H-M   'P 1'
#
loop_
_entity.id
_entity.type
_entity.pdbx_description
1 polymer ?
#
loop_
_entity_poly.entity_id
_entity_poly.type
_entity_poly.pdbx_seq_one_letter_code
_entity_poly.pdbx_strand_id
1 'polypeptide(L)'
;KDLIEKSNANMIDALRDAIVMVFIVMLLFLGDVRITIISAISIPFVYLGTLGLMWLLGIEKDMVTLTAVILALGMLVDDAVVVLENIERHLSKLKEEIKTAVIKGTEEVMLAVFAGTFATASVIFPLMFIGGYPEYIYRPLVSTLLIAIFISYFISITFIPLMGLYLLKPDRKENKLEKVINNFMAKFLNPLKKFYIESLDYLLHNKKMSIGFTVLLVIILIFSLRILIPLAGRDLMPPMDTGIVKINIQTDSNMNEKQVEMLLFKVEGYIKSMKGYETMSSAIGSEPGIFTIGSGPTQNISMTVYFVDRFKRKNSIWQIEEKIRKYIHSLPNIAYSAVYDYGATPLSTIKSTVDVMVSGPSIEELNSIGKSIMKAMYKTRGLTDIRPNWTLDNFEYYFRINKAEASLYSMTPYDVASQIAPALSGSVSSIFSIPNEDGLDIRVIVNKNQLNNISKFESFLIKTPRGFVPLSAIGTFDMVPFPTYITRQGMNYTLDLYGYRSTVADSHIMDNLANNLKNIKLPYGYSISQEGDSKEMSESTVRLAKGIAMGLFLLFAIMVIVFNSWKSPIAIMIAIPLSMIGGVFFLLITGKHMCLPAIMGFVLLAGIIFKNSILLIDFINEARNRGLSLEESLKESVNLRTRPILMTAFATAVGMIPIAMQLAIGLERLSPLAVVAIGGLILGTFLTLIYVPLFYSYMYRKEIQK
;
A
#
# COMPACT_ATOMS: atom_id res chain seq x y z
N LYS A 1 4.55 -3.18 20.24
CA LYS A 1 5.40 -4.41 20.19
C LYS A 1 4.56 -5.61 19.76
N ASP A 2 3.46 -5.89 20.46
CA ASP A 2 2.57 -7.04 20.21
C ASP A 2 2.02 -7.13 18.77
N LEU A 3 1.65 -6.00 18.15
CA LEU A 3 1.19 -6.00 16.75
C LEU A 3 2.27 -6.48 15.77
N ILE A 4 3.53 -6.08 15.99
CA ILE A 4 4.66 -6.47 15.14
C ILE A 4 4.95 -7.96 15.32
N GLU A 5 4.93 -8.46 16.56
CA GLU A 5 5.13 -9.88 16.86
C GLU A 5 4.01 -10.74 16.26
N LYS A 6 2.74 -10.34 16.43
CA LYS A 6 1.58 -11.01 15.82
C LYS A 6 1.66 -11.00 14.28
N SER A 7 1.98 -9.85 13.67
CA SER A 7 2.14 -9.74 12.21
C SER A 7 3.24 -10.66 11.70
N ASN A 8 4.41 -10.67 12.36
CA ASN A 8 5.53 -11.53 11.98
C ASN A 8 5.20 -13.03 12.12
N ALA A 9 4.52 -13.45 13.19
CA ALA A 9 4.11 -14.85 13.37
C ALA A 9 3.15 -15.28 12.24
N ASN A 10 2.12 -14.47 11.97
CA ASN A 10 1.17 -14.79 10.91
C ASN A 10 1.81 -14.78 9.51
N MET A 11 2.83 -13.94 9.28
CA MET A 11 3.59 -13.94 8.02
C MET A 11 4.38 -15.24 7.82
N ILE A 12 4.91 -15.83 8.89
CA ILE A 12 5.60 -17.14 8.83
C ILE A 12 4.59 -18.24 8.52
N ASP A 13 3.39 -18.21 9.11
CA ASP A 13 2.32 -19.16 8.78
C ASP A 13 1.90 -19.03 7.32
N ALA A 14 1.71 -17.80 6.81
CA ALA A 14 1.39 -17.55 5.40
C ALA A 14 2.50 -18.06 4.46
N LEU A 15 3.77 -17.92 4.84
CA LEU A 15 4.91 -18.45 4.11
C LEU A 15 4.90 -19.99 4.08
N ARG A 16 4.66 -20.64 5.23
CA ARG A 16 4.51 -22.11 5.30
C ARG A 16 3.42 -22.58 4.35
N ASP A 17 2.26 -21.93 4.40
CA ASP A 17 1.11 -22.30 3.57
C ASP A 17 1.44 -22.11 2.08
N ALA A 18 2.13 -21.03 1.71
CA ALA A 18 2.61 -20.82 0.34
C ALA A 18 3.54 -21.95 -0.14
N ILE A 19 4.53 -22.36 0.68
CA ILE A 19 5.45 -23.46 0.35
C ILE A 19 4.69 -24.76 0.11
N VAL A 20 3.75 -25.10 1.01
CA VAL A 20 2.97 -26.33 0.89
C VAL A 20 2.11 -26.31 -0.38
N MET A 21 1.44 -25.20 -0.66
CA MET A 21 0.60 -25.12 -1.86
C MET A 21 1.44 -25.17 -3.15
N VAL A 22 2.59 -24.50 -3.19
CA VAL A 22 3.51 -24.55 -4.33
C VAL A 22 4.07 -25.96 -4.55
N PHE A 23 4.45 -26.65 -3.47
CA PHE A 23 4.89 -28.04 -3.53
C PHE A 23 3.84 -28.97 -4.15
N ILE A 24 2.57 -28.81 -3.77
CA ILE A 24 1.45 -29.60 -4.32
C ILE A 24 1.31 -29.33 -5.82
N VAL A 25 1.34 -28.07 -6.25
CA VAL A 25 1.25 -27.71 -7.67
C VAL A 25 2.42 -28.29 -8.45
N MET A 26 3.65 -28.18 -7.92
CA MET A 26 4.82 -28.77 -8.56
C MET A 26 4.69 -30.28 -8.73
N LEU A 27 4.24 -30.98 -7.69
CA LEU A 27 4.05 -32.43 -7.72
C LEU A 27 3.06 -32.85 -8.80
N LEU A 28 1.95 -32.11 -8.93
CA LEU A 28 0.97 -32.34 -9.97
C LEU A 28 1.59 -32.15 -11.35
N PHE A 29 2.25 -31.02 -11.62
CA PHE A 29 2.76 -30.72 -12.95
C PHE A 29 3.99 -31.53 -13.35
N LEU A 30 4.92 -31.86 -12.45
CA LEU A 30 6.10 -32.66 -12.77
C LEU A 30 5.76 -34.14 -12.92
N GLY A 31 4.88 -34.66 -12.07
CA GLY A 31 4.52 -36.08 -12.06
C GLY A 31 5.66 -37.01 -11.62
N ASP A 32 6.80 -36.46 -11.18
CA ASP A 32 7.90 -37.17 -10.54
C ASP A 32 8.10 -36.64 -9.12
N VAL A 33 8.00 -37.55 -8.14
CA VAL A 33 8.10 -37.22 -6.72
C VAL A 33 9.52 -36.75 -6.36
N ARG A 34 10.57 -37.33 -6.97
CA ARG A 34 11.96 -36.98 -6.65
C ARG A 34 12.35 -35.63 -7.21
N ILE A 35 11.99 -35.34 -8.46
CA ILE A 35 12.24 -34.02 -9.07
C ILE A 35 11.56 -32.97 -8.21
N THR A 36 10.32 -33.22 -7.80
CA THR A 36 9.58 -32.34 -6.90
C THR A 36 10.28 -32.15 -5.55
N ILE A 37 10.78 -33.22 -4.93
CA ILE A 37 11.52 -33.15 -3.65
C ILE A 37 12.82 -32.36 -3.81
N ILE A 38 13.59 -32.57 -4.89
CA ILE A 38 14.84 -31.83 -5.13
C ILE A 38 14.54 -30.34 -5.25
N SER A 39 13.54 -29.97 -6.04
CA SER A 39 13.05 -28.59 -6.15
C SER A 39 12.50 -28.05 -4.82
N ALA A 40 11.86 -28.88 -3.99
CA ALA A 40 11.33 -28.46 -2.70
C ALA A 40 12.45 -28.17 -1.68
N ILE A 41 13.54 -28.95 -1.71
CA ILE A 41 14.69 -28.78 -0.83
C ILE A 41 15.43 -27.48 -1.18
N SER A 42 15.44 -27.02 -2.43
CA SER A 42 16.11 -25.76 -2.78
C SER A 42 15.45 -24.53 -2.15
N ILE A 43 14.14 -24.57 -1.88
CA ILE A 43 13.37 -23.45 -1.30
C ILE A 43 13.97 -22.99 0.06
N PRO A 44 14.14 -23.87 1.08
CA PRO A 44 14.81 -23.52 2.32
C PRO A 44 16.21 -22.89 2.14
N PHE A 45 17.03 -23.42 1.21
CA PHE A 45 18.37 -22.88 0.98
C PHE A 45 18.34 -21.47 0.40
N VAL A 46 17.42 -21.22 -0.55
CA VAL A 46 17.27 -19.87 -1.09
C VAL A 46 16.80 -18.90 -0.01
N TYR A 47 15.86 -19.31 0.84
CA TYR A 47 15.40 -18.48 1.94
C TYR A 47 16.47 -18.19 2.98
N LEU A 48 17.23 -19.19 3.40
CA LEU A 48 18.34 -19.00 4.34
C LEU A 48 19.40 -18.08 3.73
N GLY A 49 19.74 -18.27 2.46
CA GLY A 49 20.64 -17.36 1.74
C GLY A 49 20.09 -15.94 1.68
N THR A 50 18.80 -15.78 1.38
CA THR A 50 18.14 -14.48 1.24
C THR A 50 18.15 -13.73 2.57
N LEU A 51 17.73 -14.40 3.65
CA LEU A 51 17.74 -13.83 5.00
C LEU A 51 19.18 -13.55 5.48
N GLY A 52 20.14 -14.40 5.13
CA GLY A 52 21.56 -14.18 5.44
C GLY A 52 22.12 -12.93 4.75
N LEU A 53 21.84 -12.74 3.46
CA LEU A 53 22.26 -11.55 2.72
C LEU A 53 21.50 -10.29 3.16
N MET A 54 20.21 -10.40 3.48
CA MET A 54 19.45 -9.30 4.10
C MET A 54 20.10 -8.85 5.41
N TRP A 55 20.48 -9.80 6.27
CA TRP A 55 21.16 -9.52 7.53
C TRP A 55 22.52 -8.83 7.30
N LEU A 56 23.31 -9.30 6.33
CA LEU A 56 24.60 -8.68 5.98
C LEU A 56 24.46 -7.26 5.41
N LEU A 57 23.38 -6.98 4.68
CA LEU A 57 23.11 -5.67 4.07
C LEU A 57 22.33 -4.72 5.00
N GLY A 58 21.99 -5.15 6.21
CA GLY A 58 21.20 -4.36 7.16
C GLY A 58 19.75 -4.15 6.73
N ILE A 59 19.19 -5.03 5.89
CA ILE A 59 17.78 -4.99 5.51
C ILE A 59 16.96 -5.57 6.65
N GLU A 60 16.09 -4.74 7.25
CA GLU A 60 15.23 -5.15 8.35
C GLU A 60 14.19 -6.20 7.91
N LYS A 61 13.84 -7.10 8.83
CA LYS A 61 12.76 -8.07 8.64
C LYS A 61 11.44 -7.44 9.05
N ASP A 62 10.60 -7.16 8.06
CA ASP A 62 9.27 -6.60 8.22
C ASP A 62 8.24 -7.31 7.33
N MET A 63 6.99 -6.85 7.37
CA MET A 63 5.91 -7.40 6.56
C MET A 63 6.17 -7.26 5.04
N VAL A 64 6.81 -6.18 4.60
CA VAL A 64 7.06 -5.89 3.18
C VAL A 64 8.13 -6.83 2.64
N THR A 65 9.26 -6.94 3.33
CA THR A 65 10.37 -7.84 3.00
C THR A 65 9.96 -9.31 3.10
N LEU A 66 9.19 -9.72 4.11
CA LEU A 66 8.64 -11.08 4.17
C LEU A 66 7.65 -11.36 3.02
N THR A 67 6.87 -10.35 2.62
CA THR A 67 6.02 -10.47 1.41
C THR A 67 6.87 -10.67 0.17
N ALA A 68 7.99 -9.95 0.02
CA ALA A 68 8.94 -10.19 -1.07
C ALA A 68 9.49 -11.64 -1.07
N VAL A 69 9.80 -12.22 0.10
CA VAL A 69 10.24 -13.63 0.21
C VAL A 69 9.15 -14.61 -0.24
N ILE A 70 7.89 -14.37 0.16
CA ILE A 70 6.74 -15.19 -0.27
C ILE A 70 6.52 -15.04 -1.79
N LEU A 71 6.58 -13.82 -2.33
CA LEU A 71 6.43 -13.54 -3.77
C LEU A 71 7.56 -14.19 -4.59
N ALA A 72 8.78 -14.18 -4.07
CA ALA A 72 9.93 -14.80 -4.71
C ALA A 72 9.69 -16.30 -4.92
N LEU A 73 9.01 -17.00 -3.99
CA LEU A 73 8.81 -18.46 -4.02
C LEU A 73 8.43 -19.01 -5.40
N GLY A 74 7.45 -18.39 -6.06
CA GLY A 74 6.99 -18.83 -7.38
C GLY A 74 8.06 -18.68 -8.47
N MET A 75 8.89 -17.64 -8.35
CA MET A 75 10.02 -17.37 -9.24
C MET A 75 11.21 -18.29 -8.95
N LEU A 76 11.41 -18.67 -7.68
CA LEU A 76 12.52 -19.54 -7.24
C LEU A 76 12.41 -20.94 -7.83
N VAL A 77 11.21 -21.50 -7.75
CA VAL A 77 10.90 -22.86 -8.19
C VAL A 77 11.11 -23.00 -9.70
N ASP A 78 10.88 -21.93 -10.46
CA ASP A 78 11.00 -21.95 -11.91
C ASP A 78 12.43 -22.25 -12.38
N ASP A 79 13.45 -21.60 -11.80
CA ASP A 79 14.86 -21.85 -12.16
C ASP A 79 15.24 -23.30 -11.86
N ALA A 80 14.82 -23.77 -10.68
CA ALA A 80 15.06 -25.13 -10.21
C ALA A 80 14.47 -26.18 -11.16
N VAL A 81 13.23 -25.94 -11.58
CA VAL A 81 12.48 -26.85 -12.44
C VAL A 81 13.05 -26.88 -13.85
N VAL A 82 13.40 -25.73 -14.42
CA VAL A 82 13.99 -25.67 -15.78
C VAL A 82 15.29 -26.46 -15.85
N VAL A 83 16.16 -26.32 -14.84
CA VAL A 83 17.41 -27.09 -14.76
C VAL A 83 17.13 -28.58 -14.61
N LEU A 84 16.25 -28.98 -13.69
CA LEU A 84 15.95 -30.39 -13.45
C LEU A 84 15.24 -31.07 -14.63
N GLU A 85 14.32 -30.38 -15.30
CA GLU A 85 13.64 -30.91 -16.48
C GLU A 85 14.64 -31.13 -17.61
N ASN A 86 15.63 -30.24 -17.76
CA ASN A 86 16.66 -30.42 -18.78
C ASN A 86 17.61 -31.57 -18.44
N ILE A 87 18.05 -31.69 -17.18
CA ILE A 87 18.83 -32.83 -16.70
C ILE A 87 18.08 -34.14 -16.95
N GLU A 88 16.78 -34.17 -16.63
CA GLU A 88 15.93 -35.36 -16.83
C GLU A 88 15.75 -35.68 -18.31
N ARG A 89 15.66 -34.66 -19.19
CA ARG A 89 15.62 -34.87 -20.65
C ARG A 89 16.90 -35.57 -21.15
N HIS A 90 18.06 -35.16 -20.66
CA HIS A 90 19.34 -35.81 -20.99
C HIS A 90 19.44 -37.24 -20.44
N LEU A 91 18.94 -37.46 -19.22
CA LEU A 91 18.97 -38.76 -18.57
C LEU A 91 18.00 -39.77 -19.21
N SER A 92 16.76 -39.35 -19.48
CA SER A 92 15.68 -40.27 -19.88
C SER A 92 15.49 -40.39 -21.39
N LYS A 93 15.58 -39.28 -22.15
CA LYS A 93 15.40 -39.30 -23.62
C LYS A 93 16.71 -39.55 -24.36
N LEU A 94 17.78 -38.86 -23.96
CA LEU A 94 19.10 -38.98 -24.60
C LEU A 94 19.92 -40.16 -24.04
N LYS A 95 19.49 -40.76 -22.92
CA LYS A 95 20.12 -41.91 -22.26
C LYS A 95 21.60 -41.69 -21.96
N GLU A 96 21.97 -40.46 -21.60
CA GLU A 96 23.34 -40.14 -21.20
C GLU A 96 23.64 -40.64 -19.77
N GLU A 97 24.91 -40.86 -19.46
CA GLU A 97 25.35 -41.20 -18.09
C GLU A 97 25.02 -40.05 -17.12
N ILE A 98 24.62 -40.36 -15.87
CA ILE A 98 24.12 -39.39 -14.88
C ILE A 98 25.02 -38.15 -14.77
N LYS A 99 26.35 -38.33 -14.68
CA LYS A 99 27.29 -37.19 -14.58
C LYS A 99 27.26 -36.31 -15.82
N THR A 100 27.29 -36.92 -16.99
CA THR A 100 27.25 -36.22 -18.29
C THR A 100 25.92 -35.51 -18.49
N ALA A 101 24.81 -36.18 -18.16
CA ALA A 101 23.47 -35.62 -18.23
C ALA A 101 23.30 -34.40 -17.32
N VAL A 102 23.85 -34.44 -16.09
CA VAL A 102 23.81 -33.31 -15.15
C VAL A 102 24.63 -32.13 -15.67
N ILE A 103 25.86 -32.37 -16.14
CA ILE A 103 26.75 -31.29 -16.62
C ILE A 103 26.16 -30.65 -17.88
N LYS A 104 25.92 -31.43 -18.93
CA LYS A 104 25.40 -30.91 -20.21
C LYS A 104 24.00 -30.32 -20.06
N GLY A 105 23.14 -31.00 -19.30
CA GLY A 105 21.78 -30.53 -19.04
C GLY A 105 21.76 -29.20 -18.30
N THR A 106 22.74 -28.92 -17.43
CA THR A 106 22.86 -27.62 -16.77
C THR A 106 23.48 -26.57 -17.68
N GLU A 107 24.56 -26.90 -18.41
CA GLU A 107 25.26 -25.98 -19.31
C GLU A 107 24.34 -25.42 -20.41
N GLU A 108 23.45 -26.26 -20.95
CA GLU A 108 22.53 -25.86 -22.02
C GLU A 108 21.54 -24.77 -21.58
N VAL A 109 21.02 -24.84 -20.34
CA VAL A 109 20.02 -23.89 -19.85
C VAL A 109 20.60 -22.76 -19.01
N MET A 110 21.87 -22.86 -18.57
CA MET A 110 22.50 -21.89 -17.66
C MET A 110 22.38 -20.44 -18.17
N LEU A 111 22.70 -20.22 -19.45
CA LEU A 111 22.64 -18.88 -20.06
C LEU A 111 21.20 -18.36 -20.18
N ALA A 112 20.25 -19.25 -20.55
CA ALA A 112 18.84 -18.88 -20.68
C ALA A 112 18.23 -18.50 -19.32
N VAL A 113 18.54 -19.27 -18.27
CA VAL A 113 18.09 -19.00 -16.89
C VAL A 113 18.73 -17.71 -16.36
N PHE A 114 20.02 -17.48 -16.61
CA PHE A 114 20.69 -16.23 -16.24
C PHE A 114 20.07 -15.02 -16.94
N ALA A 115 19.83 -15.11 -18.25
CA ALA A 115 19.20 -14.06 -19.04
C ALA A 115 17.79 -13.75 -18.52
N GLY A 116 16.99 -14.77 -18.18
CA GLY A 116 15.67 -14.59 -17.58
C GLY A 116 15.71 -13.94 -16.18
N THR A 117 16.69 -14.33 -15.36
CA THR A 117 16.95 -13.75 -14.03
C THR A 117 17.28 -12.27 -14.14
N PHE A 118 18.22 -11.92 -15.03
CA PHE A 118 18.67 -10.55 -15.23
C PHE A 118 17.61 -9.67 -15.90
N ALA A 119 16.82 -10.23 -16.82
CA ALA A 119 15.66 -9.57 -17.41
C ALA A 119 14.64 -9.17 -16.35
N THR A 120 14.30 -10.12 -15.46
CA THR A 120 13.35 -9.88 -14.38
C THR A 120 13.87 -8.84 -13.40
N ALA A 121 15.15 -8.92 -13.03
CA ALA A 121 15.81 -7.93 -12.20
C ALA A 121 15.75 -6.52 -12.83
N SER A 122 15.95 -6.41 -14.14
CA SER A 122 16.02 -5.12 -14.84
C SER A 122 14.68 -4.38 -14.91
N VAL A 123 13.56 -5.10 -14.90
CA VAL A 123 12.22 -4.50 -14.85
C VAL A 123 11.94 -3.87 -13.49
N ILE A 124 12.35 -4.53 -12.40
CA ILE A 124 12.05 -4.09 -11.04
C ILE A 124 13.13 -3.15 -10.46
N PHE A 125 14.38 -3.27 -10.91
CA PHE A 125 15.52 -2.53 -10.35
C PHE A 125 15.34 -1.00 -10.33
N PRO A 126 14.84 -0.33 -11.39
CA PRO A 126 14.61 1.12 -11.36
C PRO A 126 13.60 1.55 -10.31
N LEU A 127 12.71 0.66 -9.86
CA LEU A 127 11.70 0.99 -8.86
C LEU A 127 12.30 1.34 -7.49
N MET A 128 13.54 0.91 -7.23
CA MET A 128 14.28 1.25 -6.01
C MET A 128 14.68 2.73 -5.93
N PHE A 129 14.64 3.46 -7.04
CA PHE A 129 15.18 4.82 -7.17
C PHE A 129 14.12 5.83 -7.66
N ILE A 130 12.85 5.58 -7.36
CA ILE A 130 11.72 6.40 -7.86
C ILE A 130 11.56 7.72 -7.09
N GLY A 131 12.07 7.82 -5.85
CA GLY A 131 11.89 8.99 -5.00
C GLY A 131 10.51 9.11 -4.38
N GLY A 132 10.44 9.78 -3.23
CA GLY A 132 9.18 10.06 -2.51
C GLY A 132 8.61 8.82 -1.83
N TYR A 133 7.30 8.86 -1.56
CA TYR A 133 6.62 7.79 -0.84
C TYR A 133 6.72 6.39 -1.48
N PRO A 134 6.59 6.22 -2.81
CA PRO A 134 6.70 4.91 -3.44
C PRO A 134 8.04 4.20 -3.16
N GLU A 135 9.14 4.96 -3.10
CA GLU A 135 10.47 4.41 -2.84
C GLU A 135 10.54 3.73 -1.47
N TYR A 136 9.98 4.34 -0.42
CA TYR A 136 9.99 3.77 0.93
C TYR A 136 9.32 2.40 1.01
N ILE A 137 8.34 2.12 0.15
CA ILE A 137 7.67 0.83 0.08
C ILE A 137 8.41 -0.13 -0.85
N TYR A 138 8.81 0.34 -2.03
CA TYR A 138 9.36 -0.55 -3.06
C TYR A 138 10.81 -0.89 -2.85
N ARG A 139 11.62 0.00 -2.28
CA ARG A 139 13.03 -0.28 -2.06
C ARG A 139 13.26 -1.54 -1.20
N PRO A 140 12.64 -1.72 -0.01
CA PRO A 140 12.80 -2.95 0.77
C PRO A 140 12.20 -4.18 0.06
N LEU A 141 11.06 -4.04 -0.63
CA LEU A 141 10.43 -5.12 -1.37
C LEU A 141 11.31 -5.61 -2.54
N VAL A 142 11.75 -4.68 -3.39
CA VAL A 142 12.51 -4.96 -4.62
C VAL A 142 13.93 -5.42 -4.28
N SER A 143 14.60 -4.81 -3.30
CA SER A 143 15.93 -5.29 -2.88
C SER A 143 15.88 -6.74 -2.40
N THR A 144 14.87 -7.08 -1.59
CA THR A 144 14.67 -8.46 -1.11
C THR A 144 14.37 -9.42 -2.28
N LEU A 145 13.52 -9.02 -3.23
CA LEU A 145 13.23 -9.80 -4.43
C LEU A 145 14.48 -10.03 -5.30
N LEU A 146 15.29 -8.98 -5.53
CA LEU A 146 16.53 -9.09 -6.31
C LEU A 146 17.49 -10.07 -5.65
N ILE A 147 17.71 -9.93 -4.34
CA ILE A 147 18.54 -10.86 -3.56
C ILE A 147 18.03 -12.29 -3.72
N ALA A 148 16.73 -12.51 -3.52
CA ALA A 148 16.13 -13.84 -3.63
C ALA A 148 16.29 -14.46 -5.03
N ILE A 149 16.08 -13.67 -6.09
CA ILE A 149 16.19 -14.12 -7.49
C ILE A 149 17.65 -14.44 -7.86
N PHE A 150 18.64 -13.65 -7.42
CA PHE A 150 20.05 -13.96 -7.69
C PHE A 150 20.54 -15.19 -6.90
N ILE A 151 20.07 -15.36 -5.66
CA ILE A 151 20.36 -16.56 -4.86
C ILE A 151 19.68 -17.79 -5.46
N SER A 152 18.45 -17.64 -5.97
CA SER A 152 17.74 -18.67 -6.74
C SER A 152 18.61 -19.22 -7.86
N TYR A 153 19.11 -18.30 -8.71
CA TYR A 153 19.95 -18.64 -9.84
C TYR A 153 21.23 -19.35 -9.39
N PHE A 154 21.89 -18.82 -8.36
CA PHE A 154 23.10 -19.46 -7.82
C PHE A 154 22.83 -20.88 -7.33
N ILE A 155 21.74 -21.10 -6.60
CA ILE A 155 21.37 -22.42 -6.07
C ILE A 155 20.92 -23.36 -7.19
N SER A 156 20.26 -22.85 -8.23
CA SER A 156 19.75 -23.66 -9.34
C SER A 156 20.86 -24.22 -10.23
N ILE A 157 21.99 -23.52 -10.37
CA ILE A 157 23.14 -23.99 -11.16
C ILE A 157 24.19 -24.74 -10.33
N THR A 158 24.14 -24.66 -8.99
CA THR A 158 25.13 -25.32 -8.11
C THR A 158 24.51 -26.49 -7.34
N PHE A 159 23.65 -26.18 -6.37
CA PHE A 159 23.10 -27.15 -5.43
C PHE A 159 22.16 -28.16 -6.10
N ILE A 160 21.34 -27.71 -7.05
CA ILE A 160 20.35 -28.58 -7.71
C ILE A 160 21.03 -29.66 -8.58
N PRO A 161 21.99 -29.33 -9.46
CA PRO A 161 22.79 -30.33 -10.18
C PRO A 161 23.47 -31.32 -9.25
N LEU A 162 24.05 -30.84 -8.14
CA LEU A 162 24.69 -31.69 -7.13
C LEU A 162 23.69 -32.68 -6.50
N MET A 163 22.50 -32.21 -6.13
CA MET A 163 21.44 -33.09 -5.61
C MET A 163 20.92 -34.06 -6.68
N GLY A 164 20.88 -33.63 -7.94
CA GLY A 164 20.54 -34.46 -9.10
C GLY A 164 21.42 -35.72 -9.18
N LEU A 165 22.73 -35.58 -8.98
CA LEU A 165 23.68 -36.71 -8.98
C LEU A 165 23.35 -37.78 -7.92
N TYR A 166 22.84 -37.38 -6.76
CA TYR A 166 22.56 -38.30 -5.65
C TYR A 166 21.16 -38.92 -5.71
N LEU A 167 20.16 -38.19 -6.22
CA LEU A 167 18.75 -38.54 -6.10
C LEU A 167 18.12 -39.06 -7.42
N LEU A 168 18.62 -38.61 -8.58
CA LEU A 168 18.16 -39.08 -9.89
C LEU A 168 18.76 -40.46 -10.20
N LYS A 169 17.96 -41.35 -10.81
CA LYS A 169 18.38 -42.70 -11.21
C LYS A 169 17.91 -42.99 -12.63
N PRO A 170 18.76 -43.55 -13.51
CA PRO A 170 18.37 -43.95 -14.86
C PRO A 170 17.36 -45.11 -14.84
N ASP A 171 16.49 -45.16 -15.86
CA ASP A 171 15.53 -46.25 -16.15
C ASP A 171 14.61 -46.65 -14.98
N ARG A 172 14.10 -45.68 -14.24
CA ARG A 172 13.14 -45.92 -13.15
C ARG A 172 11.72 -46.17 -13.68
N LYS A 173 11.04 -47.18 -13.12
CA LYS A 173 9.58 -47.39 -13.31
C LYS A 173 8.78 -46.43 -12.42
N GLU A 174 7.79 -45.78 -13.01
CA GLU A 174 6.86 -44.88 -12.31
C GLU A 174 6.16 -45.58 -11.13
N ASN A 175 6.10 -44.91 -9.99
CA ASN A 175 5.32 -45.33 -8.83
C ASN A 175 3.81 -45.29 -9.14
N LYS A 176 2.99 -46.01 -8.36
CA LYS A 176 1.52 -45.97 -8.49
C LYS A 176 0.97 -44.54 -8.36
N LEU A 177 1.52 -43.73 -7.46
CA LEU A 177 1.18 -42.31 -7.30
C LEU A 177 1.54 -41.50 -8.54
N GLU A 178 2.76 -41.65 -9.06
CA GLU A 178 3.24 -40.96 -10.27
C GLU A 178 2.36 -41.30 -11.48
N LYS A 179 1.96 -42.57 -11.65
CA LYS A 179 1.03 -43.00 -12.70
C LYS A 179 -0.35 -42.35 -12.59
N VAL A 180 -0.91 -42.25 -11.39
CA VAL A 180 -2.22 -41.62 -11.18
C VAL A 180 -2.13 -40.13 -11.50
N ILE A 181 -1.10 -39.44 -11.02
CA ILE A 181 -0.87 -38.02 -11.27
C ILE A 181 -0.64 -37.77 -12.76
N ASN A 182 0.25 -38.53 -13.41
CA ASN A 182 0.53 -38.42 -14.84
C ASN A 182 -0.72 -38.68 -15.69
N ASN A 183 -1.54 -39.68 -15.35
CA ASN A 183 -2.79 -39.94 -16.07
C ASN A 183 -3.81 -38.82 -15.88
N PHE A 184 -3.96 -38.27 -14.67
CA PHE A 184 -4.84 -37.15 -14.40
C PHE A 184 -4.38 -35.89 -15.16
N MET A 185 -3.10 -35.57 -15.08
CA MET A 185 -2.53 -34.40 -15.75
C MET A 185 -2.47 -34.57 -17.26
N ALA A 186 -2.25 -35.76 -17.80
CA ALA A 186 -2.35 -36.00 -19.24
C ALA A 186 -3.79 -35.75 -19.73
N LYS A 187 -4.81 -36.18 -18.97
CA LYS A 187 -6.21 -35.87 -19.29
C LYS A 187 -6.54 -34.39 -19.23
N PHE A 188 -5.89 -33.63 -18.36
CA PHE A 188 -6.08 -32.18 -18.25
C PHE A 188 -5.28 -31.39 -19.31
N LEU A 189 -4.00 -31.72 -19.49
CA LEU A 189 -3.06 -30.97 -20.33
C LEU A 189 -3.17 -31.33 -21.81
N ASN A 190 -3.46 -32.57 -22.21
CA ASN A 190 -3.51 -32.94 -23.63
C ASN A 190 -4.63 -32.20 -24.39
N PRO A 191 -5.86 -32.06 -23.85
CA PRO A 191 -6.88 -31.22 -24.47
C PRO A 191 -6.47 -29.75 -24.55
N LEU A 192 -5.84 -29.21 -23.51
CA LEU A 192 -5.34 -27.82 -23.51
C LEU A 192 -4.26 -27.60 -24.57
N LYS A 193 -3.27 -28.50 -24.66
CA LYS A 193 -2.24 -28.47 -25.70
C LYS A 193 -2.84 -28.52 -27.10
N LYS A 194 -3.80 -29.44 -27.31
CA LYS A 194 -4.50 -29.57 -28.58
C LYS A 194 -5.25 -28.29 -28.92
N PHE A 195 -5.97 -27.70 -27.96
CA PHE A 195 -6.65 -26.42 -28.11
C PHE A 195 -5.68 -25.29 -28.52
N TYR A 196 -4.51 -25.18 -27.86
CA TYR A 196 -3.52 -24.16 -28.22
C TYR A 196 -2.96 -24.35 -29.63
N ILE A 197 -2.60 -25.58 -29.99
CA ILE A 197 -2.04 -25.89 -31.31
C ILE A 197 -3.07 -25.64 -32.41
N GLU A 198 -4.32 -26.12 -32.23
CA GLU A 198 -5.40 -25.92 -33.20
C GLU A 198 -5.81 -24.45 -33.32
N SER A 199 -5.87 -23.73 -32.20
CA SER A 199 -6.16 -22.29 -32.19
C SER A 199 -5.07 -21.50 -32.92
N LEU A 200 -3.80 -21.81 -32.64
CA LEU A 200 -2.69 -21.17 -33.32
C LEU A 200 -2.70 -21.49 -34.83
N ASP A 201 -2.92 -22.75 -35.19
CA ASP A 201 -2.97 -23.18 -36.59
C ASP A 201 -4.07 -22.45 -37.38
N TYR A 202 -5.26 -22.36 -36.80
CA TYR A 202 -6.38 -21.63 -37.37
C TYR A 202 -6.08 -20.13 -37.55
N LEU A 203 -5.45 -19.50 -36.55
CA LEU A 203 -5.09 -18.08 -36.59
C LEU A 203 -3.94 -17.77 -37.56
N LEU A 204 -3.04 -18.72 -37.82
CA LEU A 204 -1.94 -18.57 -38.79
C LEU A 204 -2.43 -18.69 -40.24
N HIS A 205 -3.34 -19.63 -40.50
CA HIS A 205 -3.92 -19.86 -41.83
C HIS A 205 -4.90 -18.76 -42.26
N ASN A 206 -5.74 -18.27 -41.34
CA ASN A 206 -6.79 -17.30 -41.67
C ASN A 206 -6.43 -15.88 -41.22
N LYS A 207 -5.83 -15.08 -42.12
CA LYS A 207 -5.40 -13.69 -41.84
C LYS A 207 -6.52 -12.80 -41.27
N LYS A 208 -7.77 -12.97 -41.71
CA LYS A 208 -8.91 -12.17 -41.21
C LYS A 208 -9.20 -12.47 -39.75
N MET A 209 -9.15 -13.75 -39.35
CA MET A 209 -9.36 -14.17 -37.96
C MET A 209 -8.19 -13.75 -37.07
N SER A 210 -6.97 -13.85 -37.58
CA SER A 210 -5.74 -13.34 -36.97
C SER A 210 -5.86 -11.86 -36.57
N ILE A 211 -6.28 -11.01 -37.52
CA ILE A 211 -6.49 -9.58 -37.29
C ILE A 211 -7.70 -9.34 -36.37
N GLY A 212 -8.81 -10.07 -36.56
CA GLY A 212 -9.99 -9.96 -35.70
C GLY A 212 -9.68 -10.26 -34.24
N PHE A 213 -8.89 -11.30 -33.96
CA PHE A 213 -8.47 -11.68 -32.61
C PHE A 213 -7.58 -10.61 -31.96
N THR A 214 -6.62 -10.06 -32.70
CA THR A 214 -5.76 -8.99 -32.18
C THR A 214 -6.53 -7.70 -31.90
N VAL A 215 -7.46 -7.31 -32.79
CA VAL A 215 -8.36 -6.17 -32.58
C VAL A 215 -9.26 -6.39 -31.37
N LEU A 216 -9.83 -7.59 -31.20
CA LEU A 216 -10.65 -7.94 -30.03
C LEU A 216 -9.87 -7.76 -28.72
N LEU A 217 -8.63 -8.27 -28.66
CA LEU A 217 -7.79 -8.12 -27.48
C LEU A 217 -7.47 -6.65 -27.17
N VAL A 218 -7.22 -5.83 -28.19
CA VAL A 218 -7.01 -4.39 -28.01
C VAL A 218 -8.29 -3.71 -27.51
N ILE A 219 -9.47 -4.10 -28.02
CA ILE A 219 -10.75 -3.59 -27.52
C ILE A 219 -10.95 -3.96 -26.05
N ILE A 220 -10.67 -5.20 -25.66
CA ILE A 220 -10.78 -5.66 -24.27
C ILE A 220 -9.79 -4.90 -23.38
N LEU A 221 -8.56 -4.66 -23.87
CA LEU A 221 -7.58 -3.85 -23.16
C LEU A 221 -8.07 -2.42 -22.91
N ILE A 222 -8.59 -1.75 -23.96
CA ILE A 222 -9.12 -0.39 -23.86
C ILE A 222 -10.34 -0.36 -22.93
N PHE A 223 -11.22 -1.35 -23.04
CA PHE A 223 -12.38 -1.52 -22.16
C PHE A 223 -11.96 -1.68 -20.70
N SER A 224 -10.94 -2.52 -20.44
CA SER A 224 -10.38 -2.72 -19.10
C SER A 224 -9.81 -1.42 -18.51
N LEU A 225 -9.01 -0.70 -19.29
CA LEU A 225 -8.38 0.55 -18.83
C LEU A 225 -9.40 1.68 -18.61
N ARG A 226 -10.41 1.82 -19.48
CA ARG A 226 -11.36 2.94 -19.44
C ARG A 226 -12.57 2.71 -18.54
N ILE A 227 -13.03 1.47 -18.39
CA ILE A 227 -14.30 1.17 -17.70
C ILE A 227 -14.03 0.39 -16.42
N LEU A 228 -13.19 -0.65 -16.46
CA LEU A 228 -12.98 -1.52 -15.30
C LEU A 228 -12.17 -0.84 -14.20
N ILE A 229 -11.13 -0.07 -14.53
CA ILE A 229 -10.32 0.65 -13.53
C ILE A 229 -11.14 1.71 -12.76
N PRO A 230 -11.90 2.61 -13.42
CA PRO A 230 -12.72 3.58 -12.69
C PRO A 230 -13.82 2.91 -11.85
N LEU A 231 -14.37 1.78 -12.30
CA LEU A 231 -15.36 1.01 -11.55
C LEU A 231 -14.75 0.40 -10.27
N ALA A 232 -13.53 -0.11 -10.35
CA ALA A 232 -12.80 -0.63 -9.19
C ALA A 232 -12.42 0.48 -8.19
N GLY A 233 -12.28 1.73 -8.64
CA GLY A 233 -11.82 2.83 -7.80
C GLY A 233 -10.29 2.82 -7.59
N ARG A 234 -9.76 3.95 -7.12
CA ARG A 234 -8.32 4.17 -6.89
C ARG A 234 -8.05 4.68 -5.48
N ASP A 235 -7.02 4.11 -4.86
CA ASP A 235 -6.58 4.40 -3.50
C ASP A 235 -5.06 4.49 -3.43
N LEU A 236 -4.51 5.35 -2.56
CA LEU A 236 -3.06 5.34 -2.28
C LEU A 236 -2.62 3.96 -1.76
N MET A 237 -3.31 3.49 -0.71
CA MET A 237 -3.22 2.13 -0.20
C MET A 237 -4.58 1.65 0.33
N PRO A 238 -4.82 0.33 0.35
CA PRO A 238 -6.03 -0.22 0.94
C PRO A 238 -6.09 0.05 2.45
N PRO A 239 -7.29 0.26 3.02
CA PRO A 239 -7.47 0.36 4.47
C PRO A 239 -7.16 -1.01 5.12
N MET A 240 -6.71 -0.99 6.37
CA MET A 240 -6.11 -2.16 7.02
C MET A 240 -6.80 -2.46 8.35
N ASP A 241 -7.25 -3.70 8.52
CA ASP A 241 -7.91 -4.09 9.75
C ASP A 241 -6.90 -4.57 10.81
N THR A 242 -6.34 -3.62 11.55
CA THR A 242 -5.37 -3.89 12.63
C THR A 242 -6.00 -4.28 13.97
N GLY A 243 -7.32 -4.13 14.12
CA GLY A 243 -7.99 -4.19 15.42
C GLY A 243 -7.81 -2.92 16.27
N ILE A 244 -7.23 -1.84 15.75
CA ILE A 244 -7.02 -0.60 16.49
C ILE A 244 -7.92 0.50 15.92
N VAL A 245 -8.70 1.16 16.78
CA VAL A 245 -9.55 2.30 16.44
C VAL A 245 -8.98 3.56 17.08
N LYS A 246 -8.89 4.64 16.30
CA LYS A 246 -8.62 5.99 16.77
C LYS A 246 -9.93 6.78 16.86
N ILE A 247 -10.10 7.48 17.97
CA ILE A 247 -11.29 8.30 18.22
C ILE A 247 -10.81 9.69 18.62
N ASN A 248 -11.23 10.70 17.87
CA ASN A 248 -11.07 12.10 18.26
C ASN A 248 -12.45 12.70 18.48
N ILE A 249 -12.68 13.30 19.63
CA ILE A 249 -13.92 14.00 19.96
C ILE A 249 -13.55 15.42 20.34
N GLN A 250 -14.17 16.37 19.65
CA GLN A 250 -14.15 17.78 20.01
C GLN A 250 -15.48 18.08 20.69
N THR A 251 -15.41 18.45 21.97
CA THR A 251 -16.59 18.86 22.74
C THR A 251 -16.93 20.32 22.47
N ASP A 252 -18.08 20.77 22.96
CA ASP A 252 -18.42 22.20 22.90
C ASP A 252 -17.38 23.05 23.64
N SER A 253 -17.04 24.20 23.06
CA SER A 253 -16.07 25.19 23.56
C SER A 253 -16.27 25.61 25.02
N ASN A 254 -17.53 25.62 25.48
CA ASN A 254 -17.92 26.11 26.81
C ASN A 254 -17.89 25.03 27.90
N MET A 255 -17.55 23.77 27.56
CA MET A 255 -17.47 22.70 28.55
C MET A 255 -16.24 22.87 29.45
N ASN A 256 -16.43 22.66 30.75
CA ASN A 256 -15.34 22.62 31.70
C ASN A 256 -14.65 21.23 31.70
N GLU A 257 -13.41 21.19 32.20
CA GLU A 257 -12.59 19.97 32.24
C GLU A 257 -13.32 18.78 32.90
N LYS A 258 -14.03 19.00 34.01
CA LYS A 258 -14.80 17.94 34.70
C LYS A 258 -15.95 17.39 33.85
N GLN A 259 -16.60 18.24 33.06
CA GLN A 259 -17.67 17.82 32.15
C GLN A 259 -17.12 17.00 30.99
N VAL A 260 -15.95 17.39 30.46
CA VAL A 260 -15.23 16.63 29.43
C VAL A 260 -14.80 15.27 29.99
N GLU A 261 -14.29 15.23 31.22
CA GLU A 261 -13.93 13.99 31.93
C GLU A 261 -15.14 13.05 32.12
N MET A 262 -16.29 13.57 32.55
CA MET A 262 -17.52 12.78 32.66
C MET A 262 -17.99 12.23 31.30
N LEU A 263 -17.84 13.01 30.22
CA LEU A 263 -18.16 12.55 28.87
C LEU A 263 -17.22 11.41 28.44
N LEU A 264 -15.92 11.57 28.70
CA LEU A 264 -14.92 10.54 28.43
C LEU A 264 -15.30 9.22 29.12
N PHE A 265 -15.60 9.24 30.43
CA PHE A 265 -15.98 8.02 31.15
C PHE A 265 -17.22 7.32 30.60
N LYS A 266 -18.20 8.06 30.05
CA LYS A 266 -19.37 7.47 29.38
C LYS A 266 -18.99 6.76 28.08
N VAL A 267 -18.07 7.32 27.31
CA VAL A 267 -17.57 6.72 26.06
C VAL A 267 -16.73 5.48 26.38
N GLU A 268 -15.84 5.58 27.36
CA GLU A 268 -15.03 4.48 27.87
C GLU A 268 -15.87 3.30 28.35
N GLY A 269 -16.91 3.55 29.15
CA GLY A 269 -17.80 2.51 29.66
C GLY A 269 -18.50 1.73 28.54
N TYR A 270 -18.95 2.43 27.50
CA TYR A 270 -19.56 1.79 26.33
C TYR A 270 -18.54 0.95 25.55
N ILE A 271 -17.34 1.46 25.30
CA ILE A 271 -16.29 0.74 24.58
C ILE A 271 -15.85 -0.52 25.35
N LYS A 272 -15.67 -0.42 26.68
CA LYS A 272 -15.35 -1.56 27.55
C LYS A 272 -16.42 -2.66 27.52
N SER A 273 -17.69 -2.31 27.27
CA SER A 273 -18.78 -3.28 27.15
C SER A 273 -18.78 -4.05 25.83
N MET A 274 -17.99 -3.62 24.83
CA MET A 274 -17.95 -4.27 23.53
C MET A 274 -17.17 -5.58 23.57
N LYS A 275 -17.71 -6.61 22.92
CA LYS A 275 -17.04 -7.90 22.78
C LYS A 275 -15.75 -7.75 21.96
N GLY A 276 -14.64 -8.23 22.52
CA GLY A 276 -13.32 -8.22 21.87
C GLY A 276 -12.47 -6.99 22.18
N TYR A 277 -12.90 -6.13 23.10
CA TYR A 277 -12.05 -5.08 23.68
C TYR A 277 -10.85 -5.70 24.44
N GLU A 278 -9.63 -5.19 24.21
CA GLU A 278 -8.43 -5.56 24.97
C GLU A 278 -8.01 -4.44 25.93
N THR A 279 -7.73 -3.25 25.39
CA THR A 279 -7.28 -2.09 26.16
C THR A 279 -7.56 -0.79 25.42
N MET A 280 -7.41 0.36 26.08
CA MET A 280 -7.43 1.66 25.43
C MET A 280 -6.54 2.66 26.16
N SER A 281 -6.08 3.67 25.43
CA SER A 281 -5.44 4.87 25.96
C SER A 281 -6.33 6.06 25.65
N SER A 282 -6.62 6.88 26.65
CA SER A 282 -7.45 8.08 26.53
C SER A 282 -6.67 9.29 27.04
N ALA A 283 -6.78 10.42 26.35
CA ALA A 283 -6.18 11.67 26.76
C ALA A 283 -7.17 12.83 26.52
N ILE A 284 -7.17 13.80 27.43
CA ILE A 284 -7.90 15.06 27.30
C ILE A 284 -6.85 16.17 27.15
N GLY A 285 -7.02 17.04 26.15
CA GLY A 285 -6.06 18.09 25.84
C GLY A 285 -4.75 17.56 25.25
N SER A 286 -3.65 18.22 25.59
CA SER A 286 -2.29 17.81 25.18
C SER A 286 -1.49 17.24 26.33
N GLU A 287 -0.70 16.21 26.05
CA GLU A 287 0.27 15.66 26.99
C GLU A 287 1.47 16.61 27.15
N PRO A 288 1.82 17.04 28.38
CA PRO A 288 3.04 17.81 28.63
C PRO A 288 4.29 16.96 28.28
N GLY A 289 5.16 17.45 27.38
CA GLY A 289 6.44 16.80 27.07
C GLY A 289 6.53 16.09 25.71
N ILE A 290 5.42 15.89 25.00
CA ILE A 290 5.47 15.62 23.55
C ILE A 290 5.80 16.96 22.87
N PHE A 291 6.69 16.97 21.86
CA PHE A 291 7.21 18.12 21.07
C PHE A 291 6.14 18.99 20.34
N THR A 292 4.99 19.25 20.96
CA THR A 292 4.02 20.24 20.55
C THR A 292 4.32 21.49 21.35
N ILE A 293 4.95 22.48 20.70
CA ILE A 293 5.08 23.83 21.25
C ILE A 293 3.67 24.41 21.33
N GLY A 294 2.99 24.20 22.46
CA GLY A 294 1.63 24.68 22.72
C GLY A 294 0.79 23.68 23.52
N SER A 295 0.09 24.17 24.53
CA SER A 295 -0.97 23.44 25.22
C SER A 295 -2.15 23.26 24.26
N GLY A 296 -2.46 22.03 23.89
CA GLY A 296 -3.65 21.70 23.10
C GLY A 296 -4.93 22.00 23.88
N PRO A 297 -6.05 22.30 23.18
CA PRO A 297 -7.29 22.71 23.83
C PRO A 297 -7.85 21.58 24.71
N THR A 298 -8.25 21.92 25.93
CA THR A 298 -8.80 20.98 26.94
C THR A 298 -10.14 20.35 26.52
N GLN A 299 -10.76 20.85 25.45
CA GLN A 299 -12.01 20.36 24.86
C GLN A 299 -11.82 19.25 23.82
N ASN A 300 -10.57 18.81 23.59
CA ASN A 300 -10.28 17.70 22.69
C ASN A 300 -9.99 16.42 23.47
N ILE A 301 -10.72 15.36 23.16
CA ILE A 301 -10.51 14.01 23.66
C ILE A 301 -9.88 13.18 22.53
N SER A 302 -8.74 12.56 22.79
CA SER A 302 -8.09 11.61 21.89
C SER A 302 -8.04 10.24 22.54
N MET A 303 -8.55 9.22 21.86
CA MET A 303 -8.50 7.83 22.32
C MET A 303 -7.92 6.91 21.26
N THR A 304 -7.13 5.94 21.71
CA THR A 304 -6.67 4.80 20.90
C THR A 304 -7.16 3.52 21.58
N VAL A 305 -8.02 2.78 20.90
CA VAL A 305 -8.68 1.58 21.42
C VAL A 305 -8.14 0.37 20.70
N TYR A 306 -7.73 -0.64 21.46
CA TYR A 306 -7.22 -1.92 20.97
C TYR A 306 -8.29 -3.00 21.16
N PHE A 307 -8.66 -3.63 20.06
CA PHE A 307 -9.49 -4.82 20.01
C PHE A 307 -8.65 -6.04 19.62
N VAL A 308 -9.20 -7.22 19.88
CA VAL A 308 -8.63 -8.49 19.42
C VAL A 308 -8.45 -8.49 17.90
N ASP A 309 -7.48 -9.29 17.46
CA ASP A 309 -7.16 -9.46 16.04
C ASP A 309 -8.38 -9.87 15.21
N ARG A 310 -8.35 -9.54 13.92
CA ARG A 310 -9.45 -9.79 12.98
C ARG A 310 -9.83 -11.27 12.85
N PHE A 311 -8.90 -12.19 13.13
CA PHE A 311 -9.14 -13.63 13.04
C PHE A 311 -9.89 -14.18 14.26
N LYS A 312 -9.88 -13.44 15.38
CA LYS A 312 -10.57 -13.81 16.64
C LYS A 312 -11.90 -13.08 16.86
N ARG A 313 -12.35 -12.25 15.90
CA ARG A 313 -13.64 -11.55 15.98
C ARG A 313 -14.48 -11.75 14.72
N LYS A 314 -15.80 -11.58 14.90
CA LYS A 314 -16.78 -11.68 13.81
C LYS A 314 -17.03 -10.35 13.09
N ASN A 315 -17.00 -9.24 13.84
CA ASN A 315 -17.26 -7.92 13.27
C ASN A 315 -15.95 -7.34 12.71
N SER A 316 -15.99 -6.69 11.54
CA SER A 316 -14.86 -5.91 11.04
C SER A 316 -14.62 -4.66 11.88
N ILE A 317 -13.44 -4.06 11.80
CA ILE A 317 -13.15 -2.82 12.53
C ILE A 317 -14.07 -1.69 12.11
N TRP A 318 -14.37 -1.58 10.81
CA TRP A 318 -15.29 -0.59 10.29
C TRP A 318 -16.73 -0.72 10.83
N GLN A 319 -17.17 -1.95 11.11
CA GLN A 319 -18.46 -2.17 11.78
C GLN A 319 -18.42 -1.79 13.27
N ILE A 320 -17.27 -1.95 13.92
CA ILE A 320 -17.06 -1.50 15.30
C ILE A 320 -17.03 0.03 15.34
N GLU A 321 -16.30 0.67 14.43
CA GLU A 321 -16.25 2.12 14.24
C GLU A 321 -17.65 2.69 14.03
N GLU A 322 -18.47 2.07 13.17
CA GLU A 322 -19.84 2.53 12.95
C GLU A 322 -20.69 2.47 14.24
N LYS A 323 -20.52 1.44 15.06
CA LYS A 323 -21.22 1.33 16.36
C LYS A 323 -20.74 2.35 17.39
N ILE A 324 -19.43 2.63 17.41
CA ILE A 324 -18.84 3.65 18.27
C ILE A 324 -19.31 5.03 17.83
N ARG A 325 -19.24 5.33 16.53
CA ARG A 325 -19.72 6.58 15.93
C ARG A 325 -21.20 6.82 16.27
N LYS A 326 -22.08 5.85 16.03
CA LYS A 326 -23.52 5.98 16.35
C LYS A 326 -23.75 6.31 17.83
N TYR A 327 -22.98 5.70 18.74
CA TYR A 327 -23.08 6.00 20.16
C TYR A 327 -22.59 7.40 20.49
N ILE A 328 -21.41 7.80 19.99
CA ILE A 328 -20.86 9.14 20.21
C ILE A 328 -21.83 10.21 19.70
N HIS A 329 -22.37 10.05 18.49
CA HIS A 329 -23.35 10.99 17.92
C HIS A 329 -24.66 11.08 18.72
N SER A 330 -24.98 10.11 19.59
CA SER A 330 -26.15 10.16 20.47
C SER A 330 -25.92 10.97 21.75
N LEU A 331 -24.66 11.29 22.06
CA LEU A 331 -24.31 12.06 23.25
C LEU A 331 -24.46 13.56 22.98
N PRO A 332 -24.97 14.35 23.96
CA PRO A 332 -25.04 15.80 23.84
C PRO A 332 -23.66 16.46 23.98
N ASN A 333 -23.56 17.71 23.52
CA ASN A 333 -22.38 18.59 23.65
C ASN A 333 -21.11 18.09 22.93
N ILE A 334 -21.31 17.42 21.79
CA ILE A 334 -20.23 17.02 20.89
C ILE A 334 -20.33 17.91 19.65
N ALA A 335 -19.31 18.74 19.44
CA ALA A 335 -19.22 19.60 18.27
C ALA A 335 -18.83 18.78 17.03
N TYR A 336 -17.77 17.97 17.16
CA TYR A 336 -17.29 17.08 16.09
C TYR A 336 -16.74 15.79 16.68
N SER A 337 -16.88 14.70 15.92
CA SER A 337 -16.22 13.44 16.23
C SER A 337 -15.66 12.80 14.97
N ALA A 338 -14.55 12.10 15.11
CA ALA A 338 -13.98 11.25 14.09
C ALA A 338 -13.59 9.90 14.70
N VAL A 339 -14.15 8.82 14.14
CA VAL A 339 -13.88 7.43 14.53
C VAL A 339 -13.36 6.71 13.30
N TYR A 340 -12.09 6.28 13.33
CA TYR A 340 -11.41 5.73 12.17
C TYR A 340 -10.34 4.70 12.55
N ASP A 341 -9.97 3.84 11.62
CA ASP A 341 -8.97 2.80 11.85
C ASP A 341 -7.55 3.36 12.00
N TYR A 342 -6.73 2.69 12.81
CA TYR A 342 -5.29 2.95 12.81
C TYR A 342 -4.67 2.51 11.49
N GLY A 343 -4.06 3.47 10.78
CA GLY A 343 -3.53 3.23 9.44
C GLY A 343 -4.48 3.67 8.31
N ALA A 344 -5.58 4.36 8.65
CA ALA A 344 -6.49 4.97 7.67
C ALA A 344 -5.77 5.84 6.63
N THR A 345 -4.67 6.48 7.03
CA THR A 345 -3.69 7.08 6.11
C THR A 345 -2.37 6.34 6.21
N PRO A 346 -1.68 6.11 5.08
CA PRO A 346 -0.47 5.32 5.08
C PRO A 346 0.81 6.11 5.42
N LEU A 347 0.76 7.45 5.39
CA LEU A 347 1.83 8.35 5.84
C LEU A 347 1.36 9.14 7.06
N SER A 348 2.26 9.31 8.05
CA SER A 348 1.98 10.15 9.23
C SER A 348 1.86 11.64 8.90
N THR A 349 2.41 12.07 7.76
CA THR A 349 2.28 13.45 7.26
C THR A 349 0.86 13.75 6.77
N ILE A 350 0.13 12.74 6.26
CA ILE A 350 -1.24 12.90 5.78
C ILE A 350 -2.19 12.82 6.99
N LYS A 351 -2.91 13.91 7.25
CA LYS A 351 -3.75 14.07 8.44
C LYS A 351 -5.07 13.28 8.37
N SER A 352 -5.62 13.14 7.17
CA SER A 352 -6.84 12.37 6.90
C SER A 352 -6.86 11.92 5.44
N THR A 353 -7.66 10.88 5.14
CA THR A 353 -7.82 10.37 3.77
C THR A 353 -8.24 11.49 2.81
N VAL A 354 -9.27 12.25 3.21
CA VAL A 354 -9.72 13.45 2.52
C VAL A 354 -9.28 14.64 3.33
N ASP A 355 -8.47 15.52 2.75
CA ASP A 355 -8.05 16.76 3.39
C ASP A 355 -8.20 17.92 2.41
N VAL A 356 -9.27 18.69 2.60
CA VAL A 356 -9.55 19.90 1.81
C VAL A 356 -9.00 21.09 2.58
N MET A 357 -7.86 21.59 2.13
CA MET A 357 -7.21 22.75 2.71
C MET A 357 -7.68 24.01 1.99
N VAL A 358 -8.13 25.00 2.75
CA VAL A 358 -8.39 26.35 2.26
C VAL A 358 -7.30 27.27 2.79
N SER A 359 -6.66 28.03 1.91
CA SER A 359 -5.64 29.02 2.28
C SER A 359 -6.11 30.43 1.96
N GLY A 360 -5.81 31.41 2.83
CA GLY A 360 -6.15 32.81 2.60
C GLY A 360 -5.67 33.80 3.67
N PRO A 361 -6.00 35.10 3.53
CA PRO A 361 -5.50 36.16 4.41
C PRO A 361 -6.32 36.42 5.69
N SER A 362 -7.61 36.06 5.77
CA SER A 362 -8.47 36.30 6.95
C SER A 362 -9.05 35.01 7.52
N ILE A 363 -9.03 34.89 8.84
CA ILE A 363 -9.54 33.72 9.60
C ILE A 363 -11.07 33.65 9.54
N GLU A 364 -11.73 34.80 9.60
CA GLU A 364 -13.19 34.92 9.60
C GLU A 364 -13.78 34.45 8.26
N GLU A 365 -13.16 34.87 7.16
CA GLU A 365 -13.57 34.47 5.82
C GLU A 365 -13.24 32.98 5.57
N LEU A 366 -12.09 32.48 6.07
CA LEU A 366 -11.77 31.05 6.04
C LEU A 366 -12.85 30.22 6.74
N ASN A 367 -13.33 30.63 7.90
CA ASN A 367 -14.41 29.95 8.61
C ASN A 367 -15.73 29.96 7.81
N SER A 368 -16.04 31.07 7.12
CA SER A 368 -17.23 31.18 6.26
C SER A 368 -17.16 30.22 5.06
N ILE A 369 -16.01 30.21 4.36
CA ILE A 369 -15.74 29.28 3.26
C ILE A 369 -15.74 27.84 3.78
N GLY A 370 -15.12 27.59 4.93
CA GLY A 370 -15.06 26.31 5.60
C GLY A 370 -16.44 25.71 5.84
N LYS A 371 -17.37 26.49 6.42
CA LYS A 371 -18.77 26.07 6.60
C LYS A 371 -19.46 25.71 5.29
N SER A 372 -19.15 26.41 4.19
CA SER A 372 -19.70 26.11 2.86
C SER A 372 -19.14 24.81 2.28
N ILE A 373 -17.83 24.58 2.44
CA ILE A 373 -17.17 23.35 2.02
C ILE A 373 -17.65 22.17 2.87
N MET A 374 -17.80 22.33 4.19
CA MET A 374 -18.35 21.29 5.06
C MET A 374 -19.76 20.86 4.62
N LYS A 375 -20.64 21.81 4.24
CA LYS A 375 -21.95 21.48 3.65
C LYS A 375 -21.84 20.67 2.36
N ALA A 376 -20.82 20.93 1.54
CA ALA A 376 -20.55 20.13 0.35
C ALA A 376 -20.02 18.73 0.72
N MET A 377 -19.11 18.63 1.69
CA MET A 377 -18.59 17.35 2.19
C MET A 377 -19.71 16.48 2.79
N TYR A 378 -20.66 17.04 3.55
CA TYR A 378 -21.81 16.29 4.07
C TYR A 378 -22.71 15.71 2.99
N LYS A 379 -22.72 16.28 1.77
CA LYS A 379 -23.48 15.75 0.62
C LYS A 379 -22.70 14.69 -0.17
N THR A 380 -21.38 14.59 0.06
CA THR A 380 -20.51 13.65 -0.63
C THR A 380 -20.71 12.25 -0.07
N ARG A 381 -21.10 11.31 -0.94
CA ARG A 381 -21.28 9.90 -0.56
C ARG A 381 -19.93 9.24 -0.26
N GLY A 382 -19.89 8.41 0.79
CA GLY A 382 -18.70 7.63 1.17
C GLY A 382 -17.87 8.25 2.29
N LEU A 383 -18.07 9.54 2.60
CA LEU A 383 -17.54 10.16 3.82
C LEU A 383 -18.34 9.70 5.03
N THR A 384 -17.61 9.44 6.11
CA THR A 384 -18.17 8.89 7.34
C THR A 384 -18.17 9.91 8.46
N ASP A 385 -17.00 10.46 8.75
CA ASP A 385 -16.79 11.55 9.70
C ASP A 385 -16.15 12.74 8.98
N ILE A 386 -16.60 13.95 9.31
CA ILE A 386 -16.09 15.20 8.77
C ILE A 386 -15.85 16.14 9.93
N ARG A 387 -14.67 16.75 10.00
CA ARG A 387 -14.35 17.74 11.02
C ARG A 387 -13.36 18.79 10.49
N PRO A 388 -13.47 20.04 10.94
CA PRO A 388 -12.40 21.01 10.74
C PRO A 388 -11.22 20.71 11.68
N ASN A 389 -10.05 21.26 11.36
CA ASN A 389 -8.92 21.26 12.28
C ASN A 389 -9.17 22.23 13.46
N TRP A 390 -9.61 23.46 13.19
CA TRP A 390 -9.99 24.44 14.20
C TRP A 390 -11.36 25.06 13.90
N THR A 391 -11.99 25.59 14.94
CA THR A 391 -13.28 26.29 14.87
C THR A 391 -13.20 27.67 15.48
N LEU A 392 -14.09 28.57 15.05
CA LEU A 392 -14.20 29.94 15.54
C LEU A 392 -15.45 30.07 16.44
N ASP A 393 -15.49 29.23 17.47
CA ASP A 393 -16.60 29.09 18.42
C ASP A 393 -16.19 29.31 19.89
N ASN A 394 -14.88 29.43 20.18
CA ASN A 394 -14.43 29.94 21.46
C ASN A 394 -14.55 31.45 21.52
N PHE A 395 -14.77 31.97 22.72
CA PHE A 395 -14.77 33.39 23.00
C PHE A 395 -13.68 33.73 24.00
N GLU A 396 -12.92 34.76 23.69
CA GLU A 396 -11.95 35.37 24.60
C GLU A 396 -12.41 36.76 25.01
N TYR A 397 -12.12 37.14 26.25
CA TYR A 397 -12.35 38.49 26.74
C TYR A 397 -11.09 39.32 26.54
N TYR A 398 -11.15 40.29 25.63
CA TYR A 398 -10.09 41.26 25.41
C TYR A 398 -10.31 42.47 26.29
N PHE A 399 -9.36 42.76 27.19
CA PHE A 399 -9.36 44.02 27.90
C PHE A 399 -8.78 45.12 27.02
N ARG A 400 -9.63 46.02 26.51
CA ARG A 400 -9.21 47.19 25.74
C ARG A 400 -8.89 48.34 26.66
N ILE A 401 -7.60 48.57 26.86
CA ILE A 401 -7.08 49.70 27.64
C ILE A 401 -7.40 51.01 26.89
N ASN A 402 -8.17 51.87 27.52
CA ASN A 402 -8.40 53.22 27.05
C ASN A 402 -7.16 54.08 27.40
N LYS A 403 -6.34 54.36 26.38
CA LYS A 403 -5.09 55.11 26.55
C LYS A 403 -5.30 56.51 27.17
N ALA A 404 -6.43 57.15 26.88
CA ALA A 404 -6.72 58.47 27.43
C ALA A 404 -7.03 58.41 28.93
N GLU A 405 -7.85 57.44 29.35
CA GLU A 405 -8.19 57.22 30.77
C GLU A 405 -6.99 56.71 31.56
N ALA A 406 -6.21 55.77 31.00
CA ALA A 406 -4.95 55.32 31.62
C ALA A 406 -3.99 56.48 31.89
N SER A 407 -3.89 57.43 30.95
CA SER A 407 -3.04 58.62 31.07
C SER A 407 -3.49 59.57 32.18
N LEU A 408 -4.81 59.70 32.41
CA LEU A 408 -5.34 60.48 33.55
C LEU A 408 -4.85 59.92 34.89
N TYR A 409 -4.58 58.63 34.99
CA TYR A 409 -4.00 58.01 36.18
C TYR A 409 -2.48 57.86 36.12
N SER A 410 -1.82 58.47 35.12
CA SER A 410 -0.37 58.36 34.89
C SER A 410 0.11 56.92 34.71
N MET A 411 -0.71 56.10 34.05
CA MET A 411 -0.39 54.71 33.73
C MET A 411 -0.16 54.52 32.23
N THR A 412 0.83 53.70 31.88
CA THR A 412 0.97 53.17 30.52
C THR A 412 0.20 51.87 30.35
N PRO A 413 -0.14 51.46 29.11
CA PRO A 413 -0.72 50.14 28.86
C PRO A 413 0.13 48.97 29.39
N TYR A 414 1.46 49.15 29.42
CA TYR A 414 2.38 48.17 29.98
C TYR A 414 2.25 48.05 31.51
N ASP A 415 2.08 49.17 32.23
CA ASP A 415 1.90 49.17 33.69
C ASP A 415 0.59 48.47 34.11
N VAL A 416 -0.44 48.61 33.27
CA VAL A 416 -1.72 47.91 33.46
C VAL A 416 -1.56 46.41 33.17
N ALA A 417 -0.96 46.05 32.03
CA ALA A 417 -0.77 44.65 31.64
C ALA A 417 0.14 43.87 32.61
N SER A 418 1.21 44.49 33.11
CA SER A 418 2.16 43.88 34.05
C SER A 418 1.56 43.60 35.43
N GLN A 419 0.48 44.29 35.81
CA GLN A 419 -0.28 44.00 37.04
C GLN A 419 -1.36 42.92 36.82
N ILE A 420 -2.00 42.91 35.63
CA ILE A 420 -3.07 41.95 35.32
C ILE A 420 -2.51 40.55 35.00
N ALA A 421 -1.40 40.46 34.27
CA ALA A 421 -0.87 39.17 33.81
C ALA A 421 -0.50 38.22 34.97
N PRO A 422 0.18 38.65 36.06
CA PRO A 422 0.41 37.82 37.23
C PRO A 422 -0.87 37.45 37.98
N ALA A 423 -1.90 38.31 37.94
CA ALA A 423 -3.18 38.01 38.57
C ALA A 423 -3.93 36.87 37.85
N LEU A 424 -3.80 36.79 36.52
CA LEU A 424 -4.41 35.77 35.67
C LEU A 424 -3.62 34.46 35.63
N SER A 425 -2.36 34.53 35.22
CA SER A 425 -1.52 33.35 34.93
C SER A 425 -0.64 32.93 36.11
N GLY A 426 -0.66 33.70 37.20
CA GLY A 426 0.30 33.59 38.27
C GLY A 426 1.70 34.08 37.88
N SER A 427 2.49 34.44 38.87
CA SER A 427 3.93 34.71 38.71
C SER A 427 4.74 33.62 39.40
N VAL A 428 5.78 33.13 38.73
CA VAL A 428 6.80 32.30 39.38
C VAL A 428 7.58 33.22 40.31
N SER A 429 7.40 33.03 41.61
CA SER A 429 8.01 33.88 42.64
C SER A 429 9.39 33.36 43.07
N SER A 430 9.59 32.05 43.00
CA SER A 430 10.84 31.39 43.38
C SER A 430 10.87 29.99 42.77
N ILE A 431 12.05 29.36 42.75
CA ILE A 431 12.22 27.97 42.35
C ILE A 431 12.66 27.22 43.60
N PHE A 432 11.89 26.20 43.98
CA PHE A 432 12.26 25.30 45.08
C PHE A 432 13.24 24.25 44.55
N SER A 433 14.52 24.46 44.81
CA SER A 433 15.58 23.52 44.40
C SER A 433 15.60 22.28 45.29
N ILE A 434 15.47 21.11 44.68
CA ILE A 434 15.64 19.82 45.33
C ILE A 434 16.97 19.22 44.83
N PRO A 435 17.90 18.80 45.71
CA PRO A 435 19.17 18.23 45.26
C PRO A 435 18.97 17.00 44.36
N ASN A 436 19.65 16.97 43.21
CA ASN A 436 19.55 15.93 42.17
C ASN A 436 18.18 15.82 41.46
N GLU A 437 17.31 16.81 41.60
CA GLU A 437 16.04 16.90 40.86
C GLU A 437 15.91 18.26 40.17
N ASP A 438 14.98 18.36 39.23
CA ASP A 438 14.62 19.65 38.64
C ASP A 438 13.93 20.52 39.70
N GLY A 439 14.27 21.81 39.72
CA GLY A 439 13.65 22.75 40.65
C GLY A 439 12.16 22.91 40.36
N LEU A 440 11.34 23.01 41.41
CA LEU A 440 9.89 23.19 41.29
C LEU A 440 9.54 24.68 41.33
N ASP A 441 8.82 25.16 40.31
CA ASP A 441 8.33 26.53 40.27
C ASP A 441 7.31 26.80 41.38
N ILE A 442 7.64 27.72 42.30
CA ILE A 442 6.67 28.26 43.26
C ILE A 442 5.90 29.38 42.57
N ARG A 443 4.70 29.07 42.09
CA ARG A 443 3.80 30.03 41.42
C ARG A 443 2.81 30.63 42.42
N VAL A 444 2.81 31.96 42.53
CA VAL A 444 1.80 32.71 43.28
C VAL A 444 0.65 33.04 42.33
N ILE A 445 -0.56 32.61 42.67
CA ILE A 445 -1.76 32.81 41.86
C ILE A 445 -2.84 33.45 42.74
N VAL A 446 -3.60 34.39 42.20
CA VAL A 446 -4.77 34.95 42.87
C VAL A 446 -5.82 33.84 43.07
N ASN A 447 -6.55 33.89 44.19
CA ASN A 447 -7.57 32.88 44.47
C ASN A 447 -8.61 32.84 43.34
N LYS A 448 -8.81 31.66 42.73
CA LYS A 448 -9.74 31.45 41.60
C LYS A 448 -11.15 31.97 41.88
N ASN A 449 -11.61 31.95 43.14
CA ASN A 449 -12.94 32.44 43.52
C ASN A 449 -13.08 33.98 43.41
N GLN A 450 -11.98 34.72 43.40
CA GLN A 450 -11.97 36.18 43.22
C GLN A 450 -12.01 36.59 41.74
N LEU A 451 -11.68 35.67 40.81
CA LEU A 451 -11.54 35.93 39.37
C LEU A 451 -12.44 35.01 38.51
N ASN A 452 -13.56 34.55 39.07
CA ASN A 452 -14.46 33.60 38.40
C ASN A 452 -15.55 34.24 37.54
N ASN A 453 -15.63 35.58 37.48
CA ASN A 453 -16.63 36.31 36.71
C ASN A 453 -16.03 37.62 36.18
N ILE A 454 -16.42 38.04 34.98
CA ILE A 454 -15.98 39.28 34.34
C ILE A 454 -16.29 40.51 35.19
N SER A 455 -17.45 40.56 35.87
CA SER A 455 -17.80 41.69 36.74
C SER A 455 -16.84 41.83 37.94
N LYS A 456 -16.20 40.73 38.37
CA LYS A 456 -15.16 40.80 39.40
C LYS A 456 -13.85 41.34 38.84
N PHE A 457 -13.53 41.01 37.59
CA PHE A 457 -12.40 41.61 36.87
C PHE A 457 -12.58 43.12 36.69
N GLU A 458 -13.78 43.59 36.39
CA GLU A 458 -14.08 45.02 36.29
C GLU A 458 -13.80 45.75 37.60
N SER A 459 -14.14 45.14 38.74
CA SER A 459 -13.85 45.65 40.08
C SER A 459 -12.41 45.42 40.57
N PHE A 460 -11.56 44.75 39.78
CA PHE A 460 -10.20 44.42 40.18
C PHE A 460 -9.38 45.71 40.35
N LEU A 461 -8.83 45.91 41.54
CA LEU A 461 -8.10 47.13 41.87
C LEU A 461 -6.67 47.08 41.35
N ILE A 462 -6.34 48.04 40.48
CA ILE A 462 -4.99 48.25 39.98
C ILE A 462 -4.35 49.44 40.69
N LYS A 463 -3.06 49.30 41.01
CA LYS A 463 -2.32 50.36 41.70
C LYS A 463 -1.87 51.39 40.66
N THR A 464 -2.32 52.62 40.84
CA THR A 464 -1.86 53.79 40.06
C THR A 464 -1.00 54.70 40.96
N PRO A 465 -0.17 55.59 40.38
CA PRO A 465 0.47 56.68 41.12
C PRO A 465 -0.49 57.59 41.90
N ARG A 466 -1.78 57.63 41.52
CA ARG A 466 -2.82 58.46 42.16
C ARG A 466 -3.71 57.70 43.15
N GLY A 467 -3.42 56.41 43.38
CA GLY A 467 -4.21 55.53 44.26
C GLY A 467 -4.69 54.27 43.56
N PHE A 468 -5.50 53.47 44.24
CA PHE A 468 -6.10 52.27 43.65
C PHE A 468 -7.35 52.65 42.87
N VAL A 469 -7.46 52.16 41.64
CA VAL A 469 -8.66 52.34 40.82
C VAL A 469 -9.13 51.00 40.28
N PRO A 470 -10.44 50.80 40.09
CA PRO A 470 -10.95 49.59 39.47
C PRO A 470 -10.54 49.54 38.00
N LEU A 471 -10.37 48.32 37.49
CA LEU A 471 -9.97 48.08 36.10
C LEU A 471 -10.96 48.67 35.09
N SER A 472 -12.25 48.71 35.44
CA SER A 472 -13.31 49.34 34.65
C SER A 472 -13.13 50.85 34.43
N ALA A 473 -12.31 51.53 35.24
CA ALA A 473 -12.01 52.96 35.09
C ALA A 473 -10.90 53.24 34.05
N ILE A 474 -10.22 52.21 33.55
CA ILE A 474 -9.08 52.33 32.62
C ILE A 474 -9.35 51.62 31.28
N GLY A 475 -10.42 50.83 31.18
CA GLY A 475 -10.77 50.16 29.94
C GLY A 475 -12.01 49.29 30.05
N THR A 476 -12.35 48.64 28.94
CA THR A 476 -13.53 47.79 28.82
C THR A 476 -13.15 46.37 28.39
N PHE A 477 -14.00 45.41 28.73
CA PHE A 477 -13.86 44.02 28.26
C PHE A 477 -14.76 43.78 27.06
N ASP A 478 -14.16 43.37 25.95
CA ASP A 478 -14.88 42.94 24.76
C ASP A 478 -14.80 41.43 24.60
N MET A 479 -15.95 40.79 24.40
CA MET A 479 -16.01 39.37 24.08
C MET A 479 -15.82 39.18 22.57
N VAL A 480 -14.73 38.56 22.16
CA VAL A 480 -14.37 38.38 20.74
C VAL A 480 -14.22 36.89 20.44
N PRO A 481 -14.78 36.38 19.34
CA PRO A 481 -14.56 35.00 18.94
C PRO A 481 -13.09 34.78 18.54
N PHE A 482 -12.49 33.68 19.00
CA PHE A 482 -11.09 33.37 18.76
C PHE A 482 -10.90 31.87 18.44
N PRO A 483 -10.07 31.49 17.45
CA PRO A 483 -9.87 30.08 17.14
C PRO A 483 -9.00 29.39 18.21
N THR A 484 -9.22 28.10 18.47
CA THR A 484 -8.40 27.31 19.40
C THR A 484 -6.90 27.39 19.10
N TYR A 485 -6.55 27.44 17.82
CA TYR A 485 -5.20 27.63 17.32
C TYR A 485 -5.25 28.10 15.89
N ILE A 486 -4.13 28.63 15.40
CA ILE A 486 -4.02 29.19 14.05
C ILE A 486 -3.01 28.36 13.26
N THR A 487 -3.46 27.80 12.14
CA THR A 487 -2.59 27.11 11.17
C THR A 487 -2.20 28.02 10.03
N ARG A 488 -0.96 27.87 9.54
CA ARG A 488 -0.42 28.65 8.43
C ARG A 488 0.43 27.77 7.51
N GLN A 489 0.35 28.02 6.21
CA GLN A 489 1.22 27.42 5.20
C GLN A 489 1.61 28.48 4.17
N GLY A 490 2.92 28.62 3.91
CA GLY A 490 3.42 29.63 2.97
C GLY A 490 3.00 31.06 3.35
N MET A 491 2.99 31.38 4.66
CA MET A 491 2.57 32.66 5.26
C MET A 491 1.06 32.98 5.19
N ASN A 492 0.25 32.17 4.52
CA ASN A 492 -1.20 32.31 4.53
C ASN A 492 -1.82 31.53 5.68
N TYR A 493 -2.96 32.01 6.20
CA TYR A 493 -3.78 31.24 7.14
C TYR A 493 -4.39 30.05 6.41
N THR A 494 -4.53 28.93 7.11
CA THR A 494 -5.14 27.71 6.55
C THR A 494 -6.28 27.23 7.42
N LEU A 495 -7.28 26.63 6.79
CA LEU A 495 -8.32 25.84 7.44
C LEU A 495 -8.37 24.48 6.72
N ASP A 496 -8.11 23.41 7.46
CA ASP A 496 -8.13 22.05 6.94
C ASP A 496 -9.44 21.38 7.32
N LEU A 497 -10.12 20.80 6.34
CA LEU A 497 -11.35 20.06 6.52
C LEU A 497 -11.10 18.58 6.27
N TYR A 498 -11.02 17.85 7.37
CA TYR A 498 -10.72 16.43 7.38
C TYR A 498 -11.98 15.60 7.14
N GLY A 499 -11.87 14.65 6.23
CA GLY A 499 -12.86 13.63 5.95
C GLY A 499 -12.26 12.24 6.07
N TYR A 500 -12.98 11.35 6.76
CA TYR A 500 -12.63 9.95 6.90
C TYR A 500 -13.61 9.07 6.13
N ARG A 501 -13.16 7.87 5.79
CA ARG A 501 -13.94 6.87 5.07
C ARG A 501 -13.86 5.53 5.78
N SER A 502 -14.79 4.65 5.43
CA SER A 502 -14.65 3.22 5.71
C SER A 502 -13.91 2.56 4.55
N THR A 503 -14.55 1.68 3.78
CA THR A 503 -13.92 0.92 2.71
C THR A 503 -14.19 1.46 1.30
N VAL A 504 -14.81 2.63 1.14
CA VAL A 504 -15.13 3.20 -0.18
C VAL A 504 -13.88 3.79 -0.83
N ALA A 505 -13.68 3.59 -2.13
CA ALA A 505 -12.51 4.12 -2.84
C ALA A 505 -12.40 5.65 -2.76
N ASP A 506 -11.17 6.14 -2.58
CA ASP A 506 -10.85 7.56 -2.39
C ASP A 506 -11.20 8.33 -3.66
N SER A 507 -10.88 7.77 -4.82
CA SER A 507 -11.25 8.39 -6.10
C SER A 507 -12.75 8.65 -6.26
N HIS A 508 -13.61 7.75 -5.78
CA HIS A 508 -15.07 7.94 -5.90
C HIS A 508 -15.55 9.07 -4.99
N ILE A 509 -14.97 9.18 -3.80
CA ILE A 509 -15.23 10.26 -2.86
C ILE A 509 -14.74 11.59 -3.45
N MET A 510 -13.52 11.62 -4.00
CA MET A 510 -12.93 12.80 -4.61
C MET A 510 -13.70 13.28 -5.84
N ASP A 511 -14.10 12.38 -6.73
CA ASP A 511 -14.86 12.75 -7.94
C ASP A 511 -16.21 13.39 -7.56
N ASN A 512 -16.87 12.85 -6.54
CA ASN A 512 -18.14 13.39 -6.03
C ASN A 512 -17.92 14.73 -5.29
N LEU A 513 -16.89 14.81 -4.46
CA LEU A 513 -16.50 16.02 -3.75
C LEU A 513 -16.14 17.15 -4.72
N ALA A 514 -15.32 16.88 -5.73
CA ALA A 514 -14.94 17.85 -6.75
C ALA A 514 -16.18 18.40 -7.48
N ASN A 515 -17.18 17.57 -7.76
CA ASN A 515 -18.44 18.03 -8.36
C ASN A 515 -19.25 18.91 -7.40
N ASN A 516 -19.27 18.62 -6.10
CA ASN A 516 -19.96 19.43 -5.10
C ASN A 516 -19.24 20.77 -4.82
N LEU A 517 -17.91 20.81 -4.95
CA LEU A 517 -17.09 22.00 -4.70
C LEU A 517 -17.10 23.00 -5.86
N LYS A 518 -17.36 22.56 -7.10
CA LYS A 518 -17.40 23.44 -8.30
C LYS A 518 -18.32 24.65 -8.17
N ASN A 519 -19.36 24.55 -7.33
CA ASN A 519 -20.35 25.62 -7.14
C ASN A 519 -19.94 26.67 -6.10
N ILE A 520 -18.83 26.46 -5.38
CA ILE A 520 -18.36 27.38 -4.34
C ILE A 520 -17.49 28.45 -5.01
N LYS A 521 -17.97 29.69 -5.03
CA LYS A 521 -17.19 30.83 -5.51
C LYS A 521 -16.22 31.28 -4.42
N LEU A 522 -14.94 31.32 -4.74
CA LEU A 522 -13.89 31.78 -3.84
C LEU A 522 -13.64 33.29 -4.02
N PRO A 523 -13.51 34.06 -2.93
CA PRO A 523 -13.02 35.44 -3.00
C PRO A 523 -11.57 35.50 -3.48
N TYR A 524 -11.14 36.68 -3.95
CA TYR A 524 -9.75 36.91 -4.34
C TYR A 524 -8.79 36.68 -3.17
N GLY A 525 -7.68 35.99 -3.44
CA GLY A 525 -6.67 35.66 -2.43
C GLY A 525 -6.93 34.36 -1.65
N TYR A 526 -7.99 33.62 -1.98
CA TYR A 526 -8.29 32.31 -1.40
C TYR A 526 -8.04 31.19 -2.41
N SER A 527 -7.47 30.07 -1.95
CA SER A 527 -7.27 28.87 -2.74
C SER A 527 -7.74 27.63 -1.99
N ILE A 528 -8.28 26.66 -2.72
CA ILE A 528 -8.57 25.32 -2.22
C ILE A 528 -7.53 24.37 -2.80
N SER A 529 -6.89 23.57 -1.95
CA SER A 529 -6.01 22.46 -2.31
C SER A 529 -6.45 21.18 -1.64
N GLN A 530 -6.20 20.05 -2.30
CA GLN A 530 -6.39 18.72 -1.70
C GLN A 530 -5.05 18.23 -1.19
N GLU A 531 -4.93 17.97 0.11
CA GLU A 531 -3.68 17.56 0.77
C GLU A 531 -3.75 16.12 1.34
N GLY A 532 -4.85 15.41 1.05
CA GLY A 532 -5.08 14.02 1.47
C GLY A 532 -4.40 12.97 0.59
N ASP A 533 -4.86 11.71 0.71
CA ASP A 533 -4.31 10.55 0.00
C ASP A 533 -4.29 10.73 -1.54
N SER A 534 -5.28 11.45 -2.08
CA SER A 534 -5.42 11.68 -3.52
C SER A 534 -4.23 12.42 -4.14
N LYS A 535 -3.66 13.41 -3.44
CA LYS A 535 -2.50 14.18 -3.92
C LYS A 535 -1.28 13.28 -4.03
N GLU A 536 -0.96 12.58 -2.95
CA GLU A 536 0.17 11.65 -2.90
C GLU A 536 0.00 10.51 -3.93
N MET A 537 -1.22 10.01 -4.13
CA MET A 537 -1.53 8.98 -5.13
C MET A 537 -1.23 9.47 -6.56
N SER A 538 -1.61 10.70 -6.90
CA SER A 538 -1.35 11.30 -8.21
C SER A 538 0.15 11.46 -8.46
N GLU A 539 0.87 12.07 -7.51
CA GLU A 539 2.32 12.25 -7.61
C GLU A 539 3.06 10.91 -7.70
N SER A 540 2.70 9.96 -6.83
CA SER A 540 3.26 8.62 -6.80
C SER A 540 3.05 7.85 -8.10
N THR A 541 1.86 7.97 -8.72
CA THR A 541 1.54 7.31 -9.99
C THR A 541 2.41 7.84 -11.13
N VAL A 542 2.65 9.16 -11.20
CA VAL A 542 3.52 9.75 -12.23
C VAL A 542 4.97 9.26 -12.06
N ARG A 543 5.48 9.23 -10.83
CA ARG A 543 6.84 8.73 -10.55
C ARG A 543 6.97 7.24 -10.91
N LEU A 544 5.96 6.44 -10.57
CA LEU A 544 5.90 5.03 -10.94
C LEU A 544 5.85 4.79 -12.44
N ALA A 545 5.04 5.55 -13.18
CA ALA A 545 4.96 5.44 -14.63
C ALA A 545 6.34 5.68 -15.28
N LYS A 546 7.10 6.68 -14.78
CA LYS A 546 8.48 6.92 -15.22
C LYS A 546 9.41 5.75 -14.87
N GLY A 547 9.33 5.21 -13.66
CA GLY A 547 10.13 4.06 -13.23
C GLY A 547 9.85 2.80 -14.04
N ILE A 548 8.58 2.50 -14.32
CA ILE A 548 8.16 1.37 -15.16
C ILE A 548 8.66 1.57 -16.60
N ALA A 549 8.51 2.76 -17.17
CA ALA A 549 9.02 3.05 -18.50
C ALA A 549 10.55 2.81 -18.60
N MET A 550 11.30 3.22 -17.57
CA MET A 550 12.73 2.95 -17.47
C MET A 550 13.04 1.45 -17.35
N GLY A 551 12.30 0.70 -16.52
CA GLY A 551 12.47 -0.76 -16.39
C GLY A 551 12.17 -1.50 -17.68
N LEU A 552 11.11 -1.12 -18.39
CA LEU A 552 10.77 -1.68 -19.69
C LEU A 552 11.82 -1.34 -20.77
N PHE A 553 12.41 -0.14 -20.70
CA PHE A 553 13.50 0.26 -21.59
C PHE A 553 14.77 -0.57 -21.33
N LEU A 554 15.19 -0.73 -20.06
CA LEU A 554 16.34 -1.55 -19.70
C LEU A 554 16.13 -3.01 -20.10
N LEU A 555 14.94 -3.55 -19.86
CA LEU A 555 14.57 -4.87 -20.31
C LEU A 555 14.69 -5.01 -21.83
N PHE A 556 14.14 -4.06 -22.59
CA PHE A 556 14.25 -4.07 -24.05
C PHE A 556 15.71 -4.11 -24.49
N ALA A 557 16.56 -3.23 -23.94
CA ALA A 557 17.97 -3.17 -24.26
C ALA A 557 18.70 -4.50 -24.01
N ILE A 558 18.43 -5.14 -22.87
CA ILE A 558 19.03 -6.44 -22.53
C ILE A 558 18.54 -7.54 -23.45
N MET A 559 17.25 -7.57 -23.77
CA MET A 559 16.69 -8.57 -24.67
C MET A 559 17.21 -8.44 -26.10
N VAL A 560 17.50 -7.22 -26.56
CA VAL A 560 18.17 -7.01 -27.85
C VAL A 560 19.55 -7.69 -27.86
N ILE A 561 20.29 -7.60 -26.76
CA ILE A 561 21.61 -8.25 -26.62
C ILE A 561 21.45 -9.77 -26.57
N VAL A 562 20.54 -10.29 -25.76
CA VAL A 562 20.32 -11.75 -25.57
C VAL A 562 19.89 -12.43 -26.87
N PHE A 563 18.93 -11.86 -27.59
CA PHE A 563 18.42 -12.46 -28.83
C PHE A 563 19.18 -12.03 -30.08
N ASN A 564 20.16 -11.14 -29.95
CA ASN A 564 20.85 -10.49 -31.06
C ASN A 564 19.87 -9.95 -32.13
N SER A 565 18.72 -9.45 -31.69
CA SER A 565 17.62 -9.01 -32.55
C SER A 565 16.70 -8.04 -31.84
N TRP A 566 16.24 -7.01 -32.54
CA TRP A 566 15.27 -6.04 -32.01
C TRP A 566 13.80 -6.46 -32.24
N LYS A 567 13.55 -7.45 -33.11
CA LYS A 567 12.19 -7.90 -33.42
C LYS A 567 11.62 -8.81 -32.33
N SER A 568 12.39 -9.80 -31.90
CA SER A 568 12.00 -10.75 -30.85
C SER A 568 11.59 -10.05 -29.53
N PRO A 569 12.35 -9.08 -29.00
CA PRO A 569 11.96 -8.36 -27.78
C PRO A 569 10.63 -7.63 -27.91
N ILE A 570 10.34 -6.99 -29.06
CA ILE A 570 9.07 -6.29 -29.29
C ILE A 570 7.89 -7.28 -29.24
N ALA A 571 8.03 -8.44 -29.89
CA ALA A 571 7.00 -9.47 -29.86
C ALA A 571 6.67 -9.93 -28.44
N ILE A 572 7.66 -9.96 -27.55
CA ILE A 572 7.46 -10.29 -26.13
C ILE A 572 6.81 -9.12 -25.38
N MET A 573 7.29 -7.89 -25.56
CA MET A 573 6.82 -6.74 -24.78
C MET A 573 5.33 -6.44 -24.96
N ILE A 574 4.76 -6.75 -26.12
CA ILE A 574 3.32 -6.58 -26.37
C ILE A 574 2.47 -7.54 -25.53
N ALA A 575 3.05 -8.59 -24.95
CA ALA A 575 2.34 -9.47 -24.01
C ALA A 575 2.05 -8.81 -22.65
N ILE A 576 2.82 -7.80 -22.23
CA ILE A 576 2.61 -7.16 -20.90
C ILE A 576 1.25 -6.47 -20.83
N PRO A 577 0.87 -5.56 -21.76
CA PRO A 577 -0.40 -4.86 -21.63
C PRO A 577 -1.58 -5.83 -21.62
N LEU A 578 -1.51 -6.92 -22.38
CA LEU A 578 -2.54 -7.95 -22.39
C LEU A 578 -2.70 -8.64 -21.04
N SER A 579 -1.60 -8.89 -20.33
CA SER A 579 -1.66 -9.45 -18.98
C SER A 579 -2.34 -8.51 -17.97
N MET A 580 -2.32 -7.20 -18.23
CA MET A 580 -2.98 -6.23 -17.35
C MET A 580 -4.50 -6.43 -17.32
N ILE A 581 -5.09 -6.95 -18.41
CA ILE A 581 -6.51 -7.28 -18.49
C ILE A 581 -6.90 -8.22 -17.35
N GLY A 582 -6.09 -9.25 -17.11
CA GLY A 582 -6.37 -10.23 -16.07
C GLY A 582 -6.23 -9.68 -14.67
N GLY A 583 -5.22 -8.84 -14.42
CA GLY A 583 -5.03 -8.21 -13.12
C GLY A 583 -6.18 -7.26 -12.76
N VAL A 584 -6.63 -6.43 -13.69
CA VAL A 584 -7.77 -5.52 -13.47
C VAL A 584 -9.06 -6.31 -13.25
N PHE A 585 -9.29 -7.37 -14.01
CA PHE A 585 -10.47 -8.22 -13.86
C PHE A 585 -10.52 -8.90 -12.47
N PHE A 586 -9.38 -9.41 -11.99
CA PHE A 586 -9.30 -10.02 -10.66
C PHE A 586 -9.43 -9.01 -9.52
N LEU A 587 -8.95 -7.77 -9.69
CA LEU A 587 -9.22 -6.69 -8.72
C LEU A 587 -10.72 -6.47 -8.56
N LEU A 588 -11.48 -6.43 -9.66
CA LEU A 588 -12.93 -6.29 -9.62
C LEU A 588 -13.63 -7.47 -8.97
N ILE A 589 -13.26 -8.71 -9.32
CA ILE A 589 -13.86 -9.92 -8.71
C ILE A 589 -13.62 -9.94 -7.20
N THR A 590 -12.43 -9.53 -6.76
CA THR A 590 -12.08 -9.52 -5.33
C THR A 590 -12.54 -8.26 -4.60
N GLY A 591 -13.18 -7.32 -5.29
CA GLY A 591 -13.63 -6.05 -4.71
C GLY A 591 -12.49 -5.16 -4.21
N LYS A 592 -11.29 -5.26 -4.79
CA LYS A 592 -10.11 -4.49 -4.40
C LYS A 592 -9.87 -3.33 -5.36
N HIS A 593 -9.46 -2.20 -4.80
CA HIS A 593 -9.19 -0.98 -5.56
C HIS A 593 -7.81 -1.01 -6.22
N MET A 594 -7.64 -0.18 -7.25
CA MET A 594 -6.35 0.07 -7.87
C MET A 594 -5.49 0.97 -6.97
N CYS A 595 -4.39 0.44 -6.46
CA CYS A 595 -3.51 1.15 -5.52
C CYS A 595 -2.02 0.98 -5.86
N LEU A 596 -1.12 1.64 -5.11
CA LEU A 596 0.33 1.52 -5.36
C LEU A 596 0.79 0.04 -5.34
N PRO A 597 0.49 -0.78 -4.30
CA PRO A 597 0.76 -2.22 -4.33
C PRO A 597 0.22 -2.97 -5.57
N ALA A 598 -0.96 -2.60 -6.08
CA ALA A 598 -1.52 -3.20 -7.29
C ALA A 598 -0.68 -2.87 -8.54
N ILE A 599 -0.19 -1.62 -8.66
CA ILE A 599 0.75 -1.21 -9.71
C ILE A 599 2.01 -2.07 -9.66
N MET A 600 2.57 -2.28 -8.47
CA MET A 600 3.72 -3.18 -8.29
C MET A 600 3.43 -4.61 -8.73
N GLY A 601 2.21 -5.10 -8.48
CA GLY A 601 1.75 -6.39 -9.00
C GLY A 601 1.87 -6.48 -10.52
N PHE A 602 1.50 -5.43 -11.26
CA PHE A 602 1.67 -5.39 -12.72
C PHE A 602 3.15 -5.36 -13.14
N VAL A 603 4.03 -4.74 -12.35
CA VAL A 603 5.47 -4.73 -12.67
C VAL A 603 6.10 -6.11 -12.47
N LEU A 604 5.77 -6.77 -11.36
CA LEU A 604 6.20 -8.15 -11.09
C LEU A 604 5.68 -9.10 -12.17
N LEU A 605 4.41 -8.95 -12.52
CA LEU A 605 3.76 -9.69 -13.58
C LEU A 605 4.49 -9.55 -14.92
N ALA A 606 4.91 -8.33 -15.27
CA ALA A 606 5.69 -8.08 -16.48
C ALA A 606 6.94 -8.96 -16.47
N GLY A 607 7.78 -8.89 -15.43
CA GLY A 607 9.00 -9.68 -15.30
C GLY A 607 8.78 -11.19 -15.44
N ILE A 608 7.75 -11.74 -14.78
CA ILE A 608 7.45 -13.18 -14.83
C ILE A 608 6.95 -13.60 -16.23
N ILE A 609 6.08 -12.81 -16.86
CA ILE A 609 5.59 -13.10 -18.21
C ILE A 609 6.70 -13.03 -19.25
N PHE A 610 7.62 -12.09 -19.09
CA PHE A 610 8.81 -12.01 -19.94
C PHE A 610 9.60 -13.30 -19.90
N LYS A 611 9.89 -13.82 -18.71
CA LYS A 611 10.66 -15.05 -18.55
C LYS A 611 10.04 -16.24 -19.31
N ASN A 612 8.74 -16.43 -19.19
CA ASN A 612 8.02 -17.49 -19.92
C ASN A 612 8.09 -17.30 -21.44
N SER A 613 8.02 -16.05 -21.90
CA SER A 613 8.02 -15.72 -23.33
C SER A 613 9.41 -15.78 -23.95
N ILE A 614 10.47 -15.50 -23.19
CA ILE A 614 11.87 -15.65 -23.60
C ILE A 614 12.12 -17.11 -24.01
N LEU A 615 11.77 -18.05 -23.13
CA LEU A 615 11.94 -19.47 -23.40
C LEU A 615 11.08 -19.95 -24.58
N LEU A 616 9.87 -19.39 -24.76
CA LEU A 616 9.05 -19.73 -25.92
C LEU A 616 9.71 -19.32 -27.25
N ILE A 617 10.27 -18.10 -27.32
CA ILE A 617 10.97 -17.61 -28.51
C ILE A 617 12.30 -18.33 -28.74
N ASP A 618 13.02 -18.65 -27.67
CA ASP A 618 14.28 -19.38 -27.76
C ASP A 618 14.09 -20.75 -28.42
N PHE A 619 13.09 -21.52 -27.97
CA PHE A 619 12.71 -22.79 -28.60
C PHE A 619 12.22 -22.63 -30.05
N ILE A 620 11.57 -21.51 -30.39
CA ILE A 620 11.19 -21.20 -31.78
C ILE A 620 12.45 -21.01 -32.63
N ASN A 621 13.41 -20.23 -32.15
CA ASN A 621 14.67 -19.99 -32.87
C ASN A 621 15.50 -21.27 -32.99
N GLU A 622 15.55 -22.09 -31.95
CA GLU A 622 16.23 -23.39 -31.96
C GLU A 622 15.59 -24.36 -32.98
N ALA A 623 14.26 -24.45 -33.01
CA ALA A 623 13.53 -25.25 -34.01
C ALA A 623 13.80 -24.76 -35.44
N ARG A 624 13.87 -23.44 -35.65
CA ARG A 624 14.24 -22.85 -36.94
C ARG A 624 15.69 -23.18 -37.33
N ASN A 625 16.62 -23.16 -36.38
CA ASN A 625 18.01 -23.54 -36.61
C ASN A 625 18.15 -25.04 -36.95
N ARG A 626 17.21 -25.88 -36.49
CA ARG A 626 17.07 -27.29 -36.90
C ARG A 626 16.46 -27.47 -38.31
N GLY A 627 16.08 -26.40 -38.99
CA GLY A 627 15.58 -26.42 -40.38
C GLY A 627 14.07 -26.57 -40.53
N LEU A 628 13.29 -26.50 -39.45
CA LEU A 628 11.82 -26.57 -39.50
C LEU A 628 11.22 -25.32 -40.14
N SER A 629 10.06 -25.48 -40.80
CA SER A 629 9.31 -24.32 -41.30
C SER A 629 8.87 -23.42 -40.14
N LEU A 630 8.60 -22.13 -40.42
CA LEU A 630 8.17 -21.18 -39.37
C LEU A 630 6.94 -21.69 -38.63
N GLU A 631 5.94 -22.21 -39.35
CA GLU A 631 4.69 -22.69 -38.74
C GLU A 631 4.90 -23.95 -37.89
N GLU A 632 5.72 -24.90 -38.35
CA GLU A 632 6.06 -26.10 -37.58
C GLU A 632 6.87 -25.74 -36.32
N SER A 633 7.82 -24.82 -36.45
CA SER A 633 8.63 -24.32 -35.32
C SER A 633 7.77 -23.69 -34.23
N LEU A 634 6.75 -22.91 -34.61
CA LEU A 634 5.80 -22.31 -33.66
C LEU A 634 4.97 -23.39 -32.95
N LYS A 635 4.44 -24.38 -33.69
CA LYS A 635 3.63 -25.47 -33.14
C LYS A 635 4.44 -26.37 -32.19
N GLU A 636 5.67 -26.71 -32.57
CA GLU A 636 6.56 -27.53 -31.74
C GLU A 636 6.90 -26.81 -30.43
N SER A 637 7.27 -25.52 -30.51
CA SER A 637 7.58 -24.73 -29.31
C SER A 637 6.38 -24.65 -28.36
N VAL A 638 5.17 -24.37 -28.87
CA VAL A 638 3.96 -24.34 -28.03
C VAL A 638 3.69 -25.71 -27.38
N ASN A 639 3.84 -26.82 -28.12
CA ASN A 639 3.60 -28.16 -27.59
C ASN A 639 4.56 -28.55 -26.45
N LEU A 640 5.85 -28.21 -26.61
CA LEU A 640 6.89 -28.47 -25.62
C LEU A 640 6.74 -27.56 -24.40
N ARG A 641 6.40 -26.29 -24.61
CA ARG A 641 6.40 -25.26 -23.57
C ARG A 641 5.08 -25.11 -22.81
N THR A 642 3.95 -25.61 -23.32
CA THR A 642 2.64 -25.47 -22.64
C THR A 642 2.67 -26.03 -21.20
N ARG A 643 3.27 -27.21 -20.97
CA ARG A 643 3.29 -27.83 -19.63
C ARG A 643 4.18 -27.04 -18.66
N PRO A 644 5.46 -26.73 -18.98
CA PRO A 644 6.31 -25.92 -18.11
C PRO A 644 5.76 -24.51 -17.87
N ILE A 645 5.26 -23.82 -18.91
CA ILE A 645 4.76 -22.45 -18.77
C ILE A 645 3.51 -22.40 -17.86
N LEU A 646 2.57 -23.35 -18.01
CA LEU A 646 1.42 -23.44 -17.11
C LEU A 646 1.85 -23.79 -15.68
N MET A 647 2.78 -24.72 -15.52
CA MET A 647 3.33 -25.08 -14.20
C MET A 647 3.84 -23.85 -13.45
N THR A 648 4.73 -23.07 -14.07
CA THR A 648 5.31 -21.87 -13.45
C THR A 648 4.23 -20.84 -13.12
N ALA A 649 3.29 -20.61 -14.03
CA ALA A 649 2.20 -19.67 -13.80
C ALA A 649 1.28 -20.11 -12.65
N PHE A 650 0.89 -21.38 -12.59
CA PHE A 650 0.06 -21.91 -11.51
C PHE A 650 0.82 -21.96 -10.18
N ALA A 651 2.09 -22.39 -10.17
CA ALA A 651 2.90 -22.44 -8.96
C ALA A 651 3.07 -21.02 -8.38
N THR A 652 3.39 -20.05 -9.23
CA THR A 652 3.52 -18.65 -8.80
C THR A 652 2.20 -18.07 -8.33
N ALA A 653 1.11 -18.30 -9.08
CA ALA A 653 -0.21 -17.83 -8.68
C ALA A 653 -0.65 -18.41 -7.34
N VAL A 654 -0.45 -19.72 -7.15
CA VAL A 654 -0.83 -20.42 -5.92
C VAL A 654 0.04 -20.01 -4.73
N GLY A 655 1.34 -19.80 -4.93
CA GLY A 655 2.23 -19.27 -3.89
C GLY A 655 1.83 -17.88 -3.39
N MET A 656 1.14 -17.10 -4.22
CA MET A 656 0.64 -15.77 -3.86
C MET A 656 -0.75 -15.79 -3.19
N ILE A 657 -1.45 -16.94 -3.15
CA ILE A 657 -2.80 -17.05 -2.57
C ILE A 657 -2.85 -16.62 -1.09
N PRO A 658 -1.91 -17.03 -0.20
CA PRO A 658 -1.90 -16.56 1.19
C PRO A 658 -1.90 -15.03 1.34
N ILE A 659 -1.19 -14.33 0.44
CA ILE A 659 -1.18 -12.86 0.38
C ILE A 659 -2.50 -12.32 -0.17
N ALA A 660 -3.01 -12.91 -1.26
CA ALA A 660 -4.27 -12.51 -1.87
C ALA A 660 -5.48 -12.71 -0.94
N MET A 661 -5.43 -13.71 -0.05
CA MET A 661 -6.43 -14.00 0.98
C MET A 661 -6.20 -13.25 2.29
N GLN A 662 -5.12 -12.47 2.40
CA GLN A 662 -4.80 -11.67 3.59
C GLN A 662 -4.65 -12.54 4.86
N LEU A 663 -3.98 -13.69 4.79
CA LEU A 663 -3.88 -14.62 5.91
C LEU A 663 -3.05 -14.09 7.11
N ALA A 664 -2.44 -12.92 7.00
CA ALA A 664 -1.72 -12.25 8.07
C ALA A 664 -2.16 -10.80 8.24
N ILE A 665 -2.03 -10.28 9.47
CA ILE A 665 -2.36 -8.89 9.79
C ILE A 665 -1.39 -7.98 9.02
N GLY A 666 -1.98 -7.09 8.23
CA GLY A 666 -1.30 -6.12 7.41
C GLY A 666 -1.13 -6.52 5.94
N LEU A 667 -1.36 -7.80 5.61
CA LEU A 667 -1.39 -8.23 4.22
C LEU A 667 -2.53 -7.58 3.45
N GLU A 668 -3.52 -6.96 4.09
CA GLU A 668 -4.53 -6.11 3.45
C GLU A 668 -3.92 -5.07 2.52
N ARG A 669 -2.83 -4.40 2.97
CA ARG A 669 -2.15 -3.37 2.18
C ARG A 669 -1.47 -3.97 0.95
N LEU A 670 -0.90 -5.17 1.06
CA LEU A 670 -0.14 -5.82 -0.02
C LEU A 670 -0.98 -6.80 -0.85
N SER A 671 -2.19 -7.12 -0.42
CA SER A 671 -3.06 -8.10 -1.06
C SER A 671 -3.41 -7.77 -2.52
N PRO A 672 -3.67 -6.50 -2.90
CA PRO A 672 -3.92 -6.14 -4.29
C PRO A 672 -2.74 -6.45 -5.21
N LEU A 673 -1.50 -6.41 -4.71
CA LEU A 673 -0.30 -6.81 -5.45
C LEU A 673 -0.43 -8.27 -5.90
N ALA A 674 -0.72 -9.17 -4.95
CA ALA A 674 -0.87 -10.59 -5.23
C ALA A 674 -2.08 -10.88 -6.13
N VAL A 675 -3.21 -10.22 -5.92
CA VAL A 675 -4.41 -10.40 -6.78
C VAL A 675 -4.13 -10.02 -8.23
N VAL A 676 -3.47 -8.88 -8.45
CA VAL A 676 -3.09 -8.44 -9.79
C VAL A 676 -2.13 -9.43 -10.44
N ALA A 677 -1.10 -9.85 -9.70
CA ALA A 677 -0.13 -10.81 -10.19
C ALA A 677 -0.78 -12.16 -10.54
N ILE A 678 -1.65 -12.70 -9.67
CA ILE A 678 -2.38 -13.96 -9.91
C ILE A 678 -3.27 -13.85 -11.15
N GLY A 679 -4.15 -12.85 -11.19
CA GLY A 679 -5.11 -12.70 -12.30
C GLY A 679 -4.39 -12.43 -13.62
N GLY A 680 -3.36 -11.61 -13.57
CA GLY A 680 -2.51 -11.31 -14.70
C GLY A 680 -1.70 -12.52 -15.17
N LEU A 681 -1.19 -13.36 -14.27
CA LEU A 681 -0.45 -14.57 -14.64
C LEU A 681 -1.35 -15.62 -15.26
N ILE A 682 -2.52 -15.89 -14.67
CA ILE A 682 -3.44 -16.91 -15.18
C ILE A 682 -3.92 -16.53 -16.59
N LEU A 683 -4.43 -15.30 -16.75
CA LEU A 683 -4.95 -14.86 -18.05
C LEU A 683 -3.83 -14.49 -19.02
N GLY A 684 -2.76 -13.84 -18.54
CA GLY A 684 -1.61 -13.47 -19.35
C GLY A 684 -0.89 -14.69 -19.90
N THR A 685 -0.66 -15.72 -19.10
CA THR A 685 -0.03 -16.97 -19.55
C THR A 685 -0.90 -17.71 -20.57
N PHE A 686 -2.22 -17.72 -20.36
CA PHE A 686 -3.13 -18.29 -21.33
C PHE A 686 -3.06 -17.57 -22.68
N LEU A 687 -2.98 -16.23 -22.66
CA LEU A 687 -2.89 -15.40 -23.86
C LEU A 687 -1.51 -15.45 -24.52
N THR A 688 -0.41 -15.49 -23.76
CA THR A 688 0.96 -15.43 -24.30
C THR A 688 1.28 -16.63 -25.19
N LEU A 689 0.80 -17.83 -24.84
CA LEU A 689 1.00 -19.06 -25.62
C LEU A 689 0.44 -18.97 -27.06
N ILE A 690 -0.55 -18.10 -27.30
CA ILE A 690 -1.12 -17.88 -28.63
C ILE A 690 -0.54 -16.61 -29.25
N TYR A 691 -0.49 -15.54 -28.45
CA TYR A 691 -0.20 -14.19 -28.93
C TYR A 691 1.26 -13.96 -29.30
N VAL A 692 2.20 -14.47 -28.48
CA VAL A 692 3.64 -14.31 -28.76
C VAL A 692 4.04 -15.01 -30.06
N PRO A 693 3.65 -16.29 -30.32
CA PRO A 693 3.83 -16.94 -31.61
C PRO A 693 3.21 -16.17 -32.78
N LEU A 694 1.99 -15.64 -32.59
CA LEU A 694 1.27 -14.89 -33.62
C LEU A 694 2.03 -13.63 -34.05
N PHE A 695 2.47 -12.81 -33.08
CA PHE A 695 3.23 -11.59 -33.34
C PHE A 695 4.61 -11.86 -33.89
N TYR A 696 5.29 -12.89 -33.38
CA TYR A 696 6.53 -13.38 -33.96
C TYR A 696 6.33 -13.75 -35.43
N SER A 697 5.24 -14.47 -35.76
CA SER A 697 4.91 -14.79 -37.15
C SER A 697 4.76 -13.52 -38.00
N TYR A 698 4.05 -12.48 -37.54
CA TYR A 698 3.85 -11.24 -38.31
C TYR A 698 5.16 -10.52 -38.63
N MET A 699 6.11 -10.52 -37.69
CA MET A 699 7.40 -9.85 -37.85
C MET A 699 8.37 -10.61 -38.76
N TYR A 700 8.30 -11.95 -38.77
CA TYR A 700 9.22 -12.81 -39.54
C TYR A 700 8.62 -13.38 -40.83
N ARG A 701 7.32 -13.23 -41.09
CA ARG A 701 6.65 -13.71 -42.33
C ARG A 701 7.14 -13.03 -43.61
N LYS A 702 7.75 -11.83 -43.52
CA LYS A 702 8.28 -11.08 -44.67
C LYS A 702 9.72 -11.45 -45.07
N GLU A 703 10.47 -12.16 -44.22
CA GLU A 703 11.87 -12.55 -44.53
C GLU A 703 11.98 -13.83 -45.36
N ILE A 704 10.86 -14.50 -45.67
CA ILE A 704 10.82 -15.81 -46.36
C ILE A 704 10.27 -15.70 -47.79
N GLN A 705 9.84 -14.51 -48.23
CA GLN A 705 9.44 -14.25 -49.63
C GLN A 705 10.53 -13.57 -50.47
N LYS A 706 11.74 -13.41 -49.92
CA LYS A 706 12.99 -13.14 -50.64
C LYS A 706 13.91 -14.30 -50.41
#